data_AF-A3DHF2-F1
#
_entry.id   AF-A3DHF2-F1
#
_cell.length_a   1.000
_cell.length_b   1.000
_cell.length_c   1.000
_cell.angle_alpha   90.00
_cell.angle_beta   90.00
_cell.angle_gamma   90.00
#
_symmetry.space_group_name_H-M   'P 1'
#
loop_
_entity.id
_entity.type
_entity.pdbx_description
1 polymer ?
#
loop_
_entity_poly.entity_id
_entity_poly.type
_entity_poly.pdbx_seq_one_letter_code
_entity_poly.pdbx_strand_id
1 'polypeptide(L)'
;MQKRVSAKISFLLVLSMFIGMFFVISRNSSVQAAPSFELVGFATLNGGTTGGTGGKEVTATSISQINELLSQRKKNKDTSPLVIKFDRKLTGSEVIACKKVSNITFLGVDGKGELEGAGINIVKSKNIIVRNLKIHHTRAPMDAIGIENSQNIWIDHCELYNEIGDCNGDGIVDPNDGDTEGGDVDWYDGLLDIKKSSEYITVSWNYFHDSYKTSLIGSSDGDDYDRKITFHHNICANVKSRTPSYRGGTGHMFNNYYVDVLGSGINSRVGAKLRIEGNIFERVGCGAVDSKTGFAEGPIGSYYSSKIGYWDVRDNIFIDCKGNQPTTSTCSFEPPYKYDHVLQPASQVKETVLRYAGVQGNIVLPTTSPTNPPAATPTQPKNTQQPTVKYGDLNGDGNVNSTDSILMKRYLMKSVDLNEEQLKAADVNLDGRVNSTDRSILNRYLLKIIEKLPYGNEIPPATPTPTDTHPSSTPTEGVVHEAESSSNHLKYAKVESNYVVFDQTKDAYIEMKKVNSPVTGEVTITIVYSNGSGKSLPMEIKVNSTTIESNKEFPSTGAWNIWSTLSVKANMNSGSDNVIRIKTRSNDGGPRIDKVIVSAGGSGYTPATTPPSTTKPVTTPTPTVPTSTSAIPVEGDIILSPNGSMTLQQAIDLIQPGKTIYLKAGTYKYSKTILIKEGNDGLPNARKTLAAYGDGEVIIDFSAMTENSSNRGIVLDAKYWHVKGITIKGAGDNGMLLSGHYNIIEKCTFRENRDSGLQLSRYNTSYNTKDKWPSNNLIIDCLSTMNMDSRREDADGFAAKLTCGEGNVFRNCIAINNCDDGWDLYTKKETGAIGVVTLENCQAIGNGYGVNGKDTGGDGNGYKLGDDTASVPHILINCVAKNNKKHGFTGNGNPAKIVLQNCTGSGNGGKLFDRLDNAIFK
;
A
#
# COMPACT_ATOMS: atom_id res chain seq x y z
N MET A 1 -61.90 -32.14 35.89
CA MET A 1 -61.59 -33.59 35.69
C MET A 1 -60.19 -33.67 35.08
N GLN A 2 -59.22 -34.42 35.59
CA GLN A 2 -59.05 -35.90 35.46
C GLN A 2 -58.98 -36.34 33.99
N LYS A 3 -57.95 -37.02 33.45
CA LYS A 3 -56.83 -37.87 33.99
C LYS A 3 -55.51 -37.63 33.19
N ARG A 4 -54.32 -37.66 33.83
CA ARG A 4 -53.26 -38.73 33.91
C ARG A 4 -52.64 -39.21 32.57
N VAL A 5 -51.37 -39.68 32.42
CA VAL A 5 -50.01 -39.56 33.08
C VAL A 5 -49.19 -40.84 32.81
N SER A 6 -47.85 -40.73 32.62
CA SER A 6 -46.81 -41.81 32.59
C SER A 6 -46.80 -42.78 31.38
N ALA A 7 -45.72 -43.51 31.02
CA ALA A 7 -44.26 -43.50 31.31
C ALA A 7 -43.54 -44.28 30.16
N LYS A 8 -42.31 -44.00 29.69
CA LYS A 8 -40.94 -44.28 30.25
C LYS A 8 -40.62 -45.75 30.59
N ILE A 9 -39.33 -46.13 30.45
CA ILE A 9 -38.65 -47.45 30.77
C ILE A 9 -38.76 -48.48 29.62
N SER A 10 -37.76 -49.25 29.15
CA SER A 10 -36.26 -49.30 29.24
C SER A 10 -35.74 -50.37 28.20
N PHE A 11 -34.47 -50.79 27.99
CA PHE A 11 -33.15 -50.55 28.65
C PHE A 11 -31.92 -50.82 27.72
N LEU A 12 -30.73 -50.48 28.25
CA LEU A 12 -29.32 -50.90 28.01
C LEU A 12 -28.81 -51.86 26.89
N LEU A 13 -27.57 -51.54 26.48
CA LEU A 13 -26.39 -52.39 26.13
C LEU A 13 -26.32 -53.19 24.81
N VAL A 14 -25.50 -52.66 23.88
CA VAL A 14 -24.22 -53.29 23.48
C VAL A 14 -23.09 -52.26 23.72
N LEU A 15 -21.85 -52.71 23.96
CA LEU A 15 -20.72 -51.91 24.44
C LEU A 15 -19.43 -52.17 23.61
N SER A 16 -18.41 -51.30 23.76
CA SER A 16 -17.08 -51.29 23.11
C SER A 16 -17.09 -50.79 21.66
N MET A 17 -16.05 -50.14 21.12
CA MET A 17 -14.69 -49.79 21.58
C MET A 17 -14.26 -48.57 20.71
N PHE A 18 -13.60 -47.46 21.07
CA PHE A 18 -12.58 -47.06 22.06
C PHE A 18 -12.85 -45.58 22.48
N ILE A 19 -12.59 -45.10 23.71
CA ILE A 19 -11.29 -44.57 24.24
C ILE A 19 -10.56 -43.63 23.25
N GLY A 20 -10.51 -42.31 23.52
CA GLY A 20 -9.90 -41.35 22.58
C GLY A 20 -9.82 -39.88 23.02
N MET A 21 -9.28 -39.60 24.22
CA MET A 21 -8.56 -38.35 24.61
C MET A 21 -9.03 -36.99 24.00
N PHE A 22 -9.76 -36.18 24.79
CA PHE A 22 -10.05 -34.77 24.47
C PHE A 22 -8.75 -33.95 24.34
N PHE A 23 -8.34 -33.63 23.12
CA PHE A 23 -7.40 -32.55 22.85
C PHE A 23 -8.15 -31.23 22.64
N VAL A 24 -7.91 -30.25 23.52
CA VAL A 24 -8.37 -28.87 23.32
C VAL A 24 -7.48 -28.24 22.25
N ILE A 25 -7.90 -28.31 20.99
CA ILE A 25 -7.24 -27.61 19.89
C ILE A 25 -7.77 -26.17 19.85
N SER A 26 -7.22 -25.31 20.69
CA SER A 26 -7.40 -23.86 20.60
C SER A 26 -6.73 -23.34 19.32
N ARG A 27 -7.51 -23.06 18.28
CA ARG A 27 -7.03 -22.35 17.08
C ARG A 27 -7.54 -20.92 17.09
N ASN A 28 -6.65 -20.01 17.47
CA ASN A 28 -6.91 -18.58 17.50
C ASN A 28 -7.21 -18.06 16.08
N SER A 29 -8.39 -17.48 15.88
CA SER A 29 -8.70 -16.69 14.67
C SER A 29 -8.21 -15.26 14.87
N SER A 30 -6.95 -15.00 14.51
CA SER A 30 -6.37 -13.66 14.58
C SER A 30 -6.97 -12.74 13.51
N VAL A 31 -7.91 -11.89 13.92
CA VAL A 31 -8.15 -10.60 13.25
C VAL A 31 -6.80 -9.88 13.15
N GLN A 32 -6.48 -9.29 11.99
CA GLN A 32 -5.27 -8.48 11.87
C GLN A 32 -5.45 -7.20 12.69
N ALA A 33 -4.93 -7.23 13.92
CA ALA A 33 -4.98 -6.14 14.87
C ALA A 33 -4.18 -4.92 14.36
N ALA A 34 -4.26 -3.81 15.10
CA ALA A 34 -3.22 -2.79 15.00
C ALA A 34 -1.83 -3.46 15.17
N PRO A 35 -0.82 -3.07 14.38
CA PRO A 35 0.50 -3.70 14.41
C PRO A 35 1.13 -3.56 15.80
N SER A 36 2.03 -4.47 16.15
CA SER A 36 2.66 -4.45 17.47
C SER A 36 3.56 -3.23 17.63
N PHE A 37 3.18 -2.31 18.52
CA PHE A 37 3.98 -1.16 18.94
C PHE A 37 4.90 -1.49 20.14
N GLU A 38 5.26 -2.77 20.28
CA GLU A 38 6.28 -3.26 21.21
C GLU A 38 7.69 -2.90 20.72
N LEU A 39 8.66 -2.97 21.63
CA LEU A 39 10.05 -2.84 21.26
C LEU A 39 10.53 -4.13 20.56
N VAL A 40 10.80 -4.04 19.26
CA VAL A 40 11.51 -5.06 18.48
C VAL A 40 12.91 -4.54 18.12
N GLY A 41 13.80 -5.40 17.60
CA GLY A 41 15.12 -4.97 17.15
C GLY A 41 16.22 -5.05 18.21
N PHE A 42 17.40 -4.51 17.89
CA PHE A 42 18.61 -4.66 18.69
C PHE A 42 18.50 -4.08 20.11
N ALA A 43 17.63 -3.10 20.38
CA ALA A 43 17.43 -2.58 21.73
C ALA A 43 16.68 -3.54 22.68
N THR A 44 16.17 -4.68 22.19
CA THR A 44 15.70 -5.82 23.02
C THR A 44 16.84 -6.60 23.68
N LEU A 45 18.05 -6.57 23.10
CA LEU A 45 19.21 -7.34 23.58
C LEU A 45 19.96 -6.59 24.70
N ASN A 46 21.07 -7.13 25.20
CA ASN A 46 21.94 -6.49 26.23
C ASN A 46 21.20 -6.07 27.53
N GLY A 47 20.12 -6.79 27.87
CA GLY A 47 19.23 -6.51 29.01
C GLY A 47 17.92 -5.79 28.68
N GLY A 48 17.67 -5.47 27.40
CA GLY A 48 16.46 -4.78 26.96
C GLY A 48 16.48 -3.27 27.21
N THR A 49 15.41 -2.59 26.78
CA THR A 49 15.23 -1.14 26.96
C THR A 49 13.84 -0.85 27.51
N THR A 50 13.78 -0.29 28.71
CA THR A 50 12.56 0.06 29.47
C THR A 50 12.48 1.54 29.84
N GLY A 51 13.57 2.30 29.65
CA GLY A 51 13.66 3.71 29.96
C GLY A 51 13.34 4.02 31.42
N GLY A 52 12.44 4.98 31.63
CA GLY A 52 11.94 5.41 32.93
C GLY A 52 10.66 4.72 33.41
N THR A 53 10.20 3.66 32.74
CA THR A 53 8.90 3.01 33.02
C THR A 53 8.80 2.54 34.47
N GLY A 54 7.64 2.79 35.10
CA GLY A 54 7.39 2.48 36.51
C GLY A 54 8.09 3.45 37.49
N GLY A 55 8.70 4.51 36.96
CA GLY A 55 9.48 5.49 37.69
C GLY A 55 8.70 6.68 38.20
N LYS A 56 9.46 7.68 38.70
CA LYS A 56 8.92 9.02 38.98
C LYS A 56 8.57 9.69 37.65
N GLU A 57 7.45 10.39 37.60
CA GLU A 57 7.10 11.26 36.48
C GLU A 57 7.41 12.74 36.81
N VAL A 58 7.85 13.50 35.80
CA VAL A 58 8.07 14.95 35.87
C VAL A 58 7.58 15.57 34.57
N THR A 59 6.72 16.59 34.65
CA THR A 59 6.34 17.39 33.46
C THR A 59 7.39 18.46 33.23
N ALA A 60 7.85 18.58 31.98
CA ALA A 60 8.83 19.56 31.55
C ALA A 60 8.19 20.94 31.38
N THR A 61 8.84 21.98 31.93
CA THR A 61 8.43 23.38 31.78
C THR A 61 9.50 24.23 31.09
N SER A 62 10.75 23.77 31.04
CA SER A 62 11.83 24.38 30.24
C SER A 62 12.99 23.41 30.02
N ILE A 63 13.82 23.66 28.99
CA ILE A 63 15.03 22.88 28.70
C ILE A 63 16.03 22.98 29.87
N SER A 64 16.19 24.17 30.45
CA SER A 64 17.01 24.42 31.64
C SER A 64 16.60 23.58 32.85
N GLN A 65 15.28 23.45 33.14
CA GLN A 65 14.76 22.61 34.22
C GLN A 65 15.12 21.11 34.01
N ILE A 66 15.01 20.62 32.77
CA ILE A 66 15.43 19.25 32.41
C ILE A 66 16.94 19.09 32.61
N ASN A 67 17.74 20.05 32.15
CA ASN A 67 19.20 20.03 32.25
C ASN A 67 19.69 20.08 33.71
N GLU A 68 19.01 20.80 34.59
CA GLU A 68 19.30 20.75 36.03
C GLU A 68 18.96 19.37 36.61
N LEU A 69 17.77 18.83 36.36
CA LEU A 69 17.34 17.51 36.83
C LEU A 69 18.30 16.39 36.43
N LEU A 70 18.72 16.37 35.16
CA LEU A 70 19.70 15.41 34.64
C LEU A 70 21.09 15.61 35.27
N SER A 71 21.50 16.86 35.50
CA SER A 71 22.78 17.19 36.17
C SER A 71 22.79 16.80 37.65
N GLN A 72 21.69 16.99 38.37
CA GLN A 72 21.51 16.52 39.74
C GLN A 72 21.57 14.98 39.81
N ARG A 73 20.85 14.27 38.93
CA ARG A 73 20.89 12.79 38.87
C ARG A 73 22.30 12.26 38.62
N LYS A 74 23.00 12.83 37.63
CA LYS A 74 24.41 12.54 37.32
C LYS A 74 25.35 12.78 38.52
N LYS A 75 25.18 13.90 39.24
CA LYS A 75 25.96 14.22 40.45
C LYS A 75 25.72 13.20 41.57
N ASN A 76 24.47 12.81 41.76
CA ASN A 76 24.04 11.92 42.83
C ASN A 76 24.18 10.42 42.48
N LYS A 77 24.56 10.09 41.23
CA LYS A 77 24.56 8.73 40.66
C LYS A 77 23.19 8.04 40.70
N ASP A 78 22.12 8.83 40.58
CA ASP A 78 20.74 8.35 40.64
C ASP A 78 20.37 7.56 39.38
N THR A 79 19.98 6.29 39.59
CA THR A 79 19.54 5.34 38.57
C THR A 79 18.07 4.93 38.71
N SER A 80 17.31 5.56 39.62
CA SER A 80 15.87 5.31 39.75
C SER A 80 15.15 5.64 38.43
N PRO A 81 14.15 4.86 37.96
CA PRO A 81 13.49 5.16 36.69
C PRO A 81 12.79 6.54 36.71
N LEU A 82 12.87 7.28 35.61
CA LEU A 82 12.35 8.65 35.47
C LEU A 82 11.67 8.87 34.10
N VAL A 83 10.39 9.25 34.09
CA VAL A 83 9.68 9.73 32.90
C VAL A 83 9.63 11.26 32.90
N ILE A 84 10.12 11.87 31.82
CA ILE A 84 10.07 13.31 31.55
C ILE A 84 9.00 13.53 30.48
N LYS A 85 7.88 14.14 30.87
CA LYS A 85 6.69 14.36 30.03
C LYS A 85 6.69 15.74 29.40
N PHE A 86 6.38 15.81 28.11
CA PHE A 86 6.24 17.03 27.34
C PHE A 86 4.78 17.12 26.87
N ASP A 87 4.01 18.03 27.47
CA ASP A 87 2.58 18.27 27.21
C ASP A 87 2.33 19.58 26.41
N ARG A 88 3.42 20.19 25.92
CA ARG A 88 3.47 21.49 25.24
C ARG A 88 4.74 21.60 24.37
N LYS A 89 4.78 22.60 23.49
CA LYS A 89 6.00 23.07 22.84
C LYS A 89 6.97 23.73 23.82
N LEU A 90 8.25 23.38 23.73
CA LEU A 90 9.36 24.11 24.34
C LEU A 90 10.32 24.58 23.24
N THR A 91 10.41 25.90 23.05
CA THR A 91 11.35 26.52 22.10
C THR A 91 12.68 26.84 22.77
N GLY A 92 13.80 26.73 22.05
CA GLY A 92 15.10 27.20 22.50
C GLY A 92 16.20 27.03 21.46
N SER A 93 17.45 27.20 21.88
CA SER A 93 18.67 26.85 21.12
C SER A 93 19.63 26.00 21.95
N GLU A 94 19.13 25.46 23.07
CA GLU A 94 19.88 24.61 24.00
C GLU A 94 19.72 23.13 23.66
N VAL A 95 20.65 22.31 24.15
CA VAL A 95 20.57 20.84 24.05
C VAL A 95 20.17 20.22 25.39
N ILE A 96 19.26 19.24 25.37
CA ILE A 96 18.94 18.39 26.53
C ILE A 96 20.10 17.41 26.73
N ALA A 97 20.90 17.66 27.78
CA ALA A 97 22.16 16.99 28.05
C ALA A 97 21.97 15.68 28.85
N CYS A 98 21.42 14.65 28.20
CA CYS A 98 21.26 13.30 28.73
C CYS A 98 22.60 12.53 28.84
N LYS A 99 23.56 13.06 29.62
CA LYS A 99 24.97 12.66 29.61
C LYS A 99 25.44 12.01 30.92
N LYS A 100 25.88 10.75 30.86
CA LYS A 100 26.25 9.88 32.00
C LYS A 100 25.10 9.61 32.99
N VAL A 101 23.94 9.23 32.45
CA VAL A 101 22.72 8.90 33.20
C VAL A 101 22.07 7.63 32.67
N SER A 102 21.06 7.10 33.36
CA SER A 102 20.33 5.91 32.92
C SER A 102 18.87 5.91 33.37
N ASN A 103 18.10 4.98 32.79
CA ASN A 103 16.71 4.67 33.14
C ASN A 103 15.78 5.88 33.01
N ILE A 104 15.77 6.49 31.81
CA ILE A 104 14.99 7.70 31.51
C ILE A 104 14.10 7.47 30.29
N THR A 105 12.87 7.98 30.32
CA THR A 105 12.03 8.14 29.13
C THR A 105 11.72 9.61 28.92
N PHE A 106 11.98 10.14 27.73
CA PHE A 106 11.42 11.39 27.23
C PHE A 106 10.13 11.05 26.48
N LEU A 107 8.99 11.59 26.90
CA LEU A 107 7.66 11.21 26.40
C LEU A 107 6.82 12.43 26.01
N GLY A 108 6.39 12.53 24.76
CA GLY A 108 5.33 13.47 24.37
C GLY A 108 3.94 12.98 24.78
N VAL A 109 3.13 13.89 25.32
CA VAL A 109 1.79 13.63 25.87
C VAL A 109 0.73 14.13 24.89
N ASP A 110 -0.28 13.30 24.60
CA ASP A 110 -1.41 13.59 23.71
C ASP A 110 -1.05 14.16 22.32
N GLY A 111 0.15 13.88 21.82
CA GLY A 111 0.69 14.46 20.58
C GLY A 111 1.13 15.93 20.66
N LYS A 112 1.22 16.51 21.87
CA LYS A 112 1.56 17.92 22.13
C LYS A 112 3.03 18.15 22.52
N GLY A 113 3.82 17.07 22.62
CA GLY A 113 5.21 17.14 23.06
C GLY A 113 6.13 17.56 21.91
N GLU A 114 6.60 18.80 21.95
CA GLU A 114 7.28 19.44 20.84
C GLU A 114 8.52 20.21 21.31
N LEU A 115 9.62 20.07 20.58
CA LEU A 115 10.89 20.77 20.79
C LEU A 115 11.27 21.53 19.52
N GLU A 116 11.35 22.85 19.62
CA GLU A 116 11.65 23.75 18.50
C GLU A 116 13.01 24.40 18.72
N GLY A 117 13.93 24.23 17.75
CA GLY A 117 15.30 24.74 17.83
C GLY A 117 16.20 24.00 18.83
N ALA A 118 15.67 23.04 19.59
CA ALA A 118 16.33 22.35 20.70
C ALA A 118 16.35 20.82 20.51
N GLY A 119 17.52 20.19 20.67
CA GLY A 119 17.73 18.75 20.48
C GLY A 119 18.01 17.96 21.77
N ILE A 120 18.06 16.64 21.66
CA ILE A 120 18.40 15.71 22.77
C ILE A 120 19.75 15.04 22.50
N ASN A 121 20.71 15.14 23.42
CA ASN A 121 22.05 14.57 23.24
C ASN A 121 22.42 13.56 24.35
N ILE A 122 22.42 12.28 23.98
CA ILE A 122 22.50 11.10 24.83
C ILE A 122 23.94 10.54 24.83
N VAL A 123 24.78 10.98 25.77
CA VAL A 123 26.22 10.66 25.81
C VAL A 123 26.60 9.77 26.99
N LYS A 124 27.19 8.60 26.73
CA LYS A 124 27.67 7.64 27.75
C LYS A 124 26.56 7.27 28.75
N SER A 125 25.36 7.05 28.22
CA SER A 125 24.12 6.77 28.95
C SER A 125 23.56 5.41 28.54
N LYS A 126 22.77 4.76 29.40
CA LYS A 126 22.17 3.44 29.11
C LYS A 126 20.69 3.38 29.49
N ASN A 127 19.90 2.62 28.73
CA ASN A 127 18.47 2.40 28.97
C ASN A 127 17.68 3.71 28.90
N ILE A 128 17.57 4.26 27.69
CA ILE A 128 16.89 5.54 27.41
C ILE A 128 15.81 5.31 26.35
N ILE A 129 14.63 5.90 26.55
CA ILE A 129 13.58 5.96 25.53
C ILE A 129 13.34 7.43 25.15
N VAL A 130 13.17 7.70 23.86
CA VAL A 130 12.57 8.94 23.34
C VAL A 130 11.33 8.53 22.56
N ARG A 131 10.14 8.94 23.01
CA ARG A 131 8.87 8.49 22.42
C ARG A 131 7.87 9.63 22.23
N ASN A 132 7.15 9.59 21.11
CA ASN A 132 6.00 10.47 20.84
C ASN A 132 6.33 11.98 20.79
N LEU A 133 7.56 12.37 20.42
CA LEU A 133 8.01 13.76 20.38
C LEU A 133 8.17 14.28 18.96
N LYS A 134 7.71 15.51 18.74
CA LYS A 134 8.13 16.36 17.61
C LYS A 134 9.43 17.08 18.01
N ILE A 135 10.48 16.99 17.21
CA ILE A 135 11.76 17.71 17.45
C ILE A 135 12.25 18.27 16.13
N HIS A 136 12.37 19.59 16.01
CA HIS A 136 12.61 20.23 14.72
C HIS A 136 13.45 21.51 14.74
N HIS A 137 14.01 21.81 13.56
CA HIS A 137 14.78 23.03 13.25
C HIS A 137 16.02 23.18 14.15
N THR A 138 16.70 22.07 14.46
CA THR A 138 17.83 22.07 15.40
C THR A 138 19.10 22.53 14.69
N ARG A 139 19.40 23.82 14.85
CA ARG A 139 20.55 24.49 14.20
C ARG A 139 21.87 23.79 14.49
N ALA A 140 22.73 23.68 13.48
CA ALA A 140 24.05 23.08 13.62
C ALA A 140 24.91 23.79 14.69
N PRO A 141 25.80 23.06 15.39
CA PRO A 141 26.14 21.64 15.23
C PRO A 141 25.29 20.71 16.12
N MET A 142 24.01 21.03 16.36
CA MET A 142 23.11 20.19 17.13
C MET A 142 22.34 19.22 16.24
N ASP A 143 22.45 17.93 16.52
CA ASP A 143 21.53 16.92 16.01
C ASP A 143 20.18 17.01 16.77
N ALA A 144 19.04 16.75 16.11
CA ALA A 144 17.75 16.71 16.80
C ALA A 144 17.71 15.60 17.86
N ILE A 145 18.28 14.42 17.53
CA ILE A 145 18.67 13.41 18.51
C ILE A 145 20.11 12.93 18.21
N GLY A 146 21.06 13.30 19.07
CA GLY A 146 22.46 12.83 19.01
C GLY A 146 22.75 11.73 20.04
N ILE A 147 23.43 10.65 19.65
CA ILE A 147 23.68 9.48 20.51
C ILE A 147 25.15 9.05 20.45
N GLU A 148 25.90 9.21 21.55
CA GLU A 148 27.34 8.99 21.60
C GLU A 148 27.81 8.04 22.72
N ASN A 149 28.43 6.92 22.37
CA ASN A 149 28.95 5.91 23.32
C ASN A 149 27.85 5.37 24.26
N SER A 150 26.60 5.27 23.79
CA SER A 150 25.41 4.96 24.60
C SER A 150 24.77 3.64 24.15
N GLN A 151 24.14 2.91 25.09
CA GLN A 151 23.59 1.58 24.83
C GLN A 151 22.13 1.45 25.24
N ASN A 152 21.38 0.53 24.61
CA ASN A 152 19.97 0.25 24.94
C ASN A 152 19.11 1.51 24.85
N ILE A 153 18.89 1.95 23.61
CA ILE A 153 18.16 3.18 23.29
C ILE A 153 17.00 2.84 22.36
N TRP A 154 15.81 3.39 22.63
CA TRP A 154 14.64 3.26 21.75
C TRP A 154 14.13 4.65 21.33
N ILE A 155 14.07 4.90 20.03
CA ILE A 155 13.52 6.12 19.43
C ILE A 155 12.25 5.73 18.69
N ASP A 156 11.08 6.16 19.16
CA ASP A 156 9.80 5.58 18.72
C ASP A 156 8.64 6.58 18.56
N HIS A 157 7.90 6.51 17.45
CA HIS A 157 6.78 7.43 17.15
C HIS A 157 7.14 8.93 17.27
N CYS A 158 8.39 9.31 16.99
CA CYS A 158 8.80 10.71 16.93
C CYS A 158 8.61 11.29 15.52
N GLU A 159 8.49 12.61 15.43
CA GLU A 159 8.45 13.39 14.18
C GLU A 159 9.67 14.32 14.18
N LEU A 160 10.57 14.13 13.21
CA LEU A 160 11.90 14.75 13.18
C LEU A 160 12.11 15.42 11.83
N TYR A 161 12.26 16.76 11.82
CA TYR A 161 12.45 17.52 10.60
C TYR A 161 13.24 18.82 10.79
N ASN A 162 13.88 19.30 9.73
CA ASN A 162 14.40 20.65 9.66
C ASN A 162 13.69 21.34 8.49
N GLU A 163 14.43 21.98 7.58
CA GLU A 163 13.93 22.51 6.32
C GLU A 163 14.83 22.06 5.16
N ILE A 164 14.32 22.17 3.93
CA ILE A 164 15.09 22.08 2.68
C ILE A 164 14.82 23.34 1.88
N GLY A 165 15.88 24.01 1.43
CA GLY A 165 15.79 25.24 0.65
C GLY A 165 15.69 26.52 1.48
N ASP A 166 15.83 26.49 2.80
CA ASP A 166 16.29 27.66 3.57
C ASP A 166 17.61 27.24 4.23
N CYS A 167 18.73 27.77 3.71
CA CYS A 167 20.07 27.50 4.21
C CYS A 167 20.74 28.77 4.78
N ASN A 168 20.02 29.90 4.82
CA ASN A 168 20.50 31.18 5.30
C ASN A 168 19.84 31.59 6.66
N GLY A 169 18.61 31.13 6.90
CA GLY A 169 17.84 31.27 8.12
C GLY A 169 16.92 32.50 8.19
N ASP A 170 16.60 33.15 7.07
CA ASP A 170 15.70 34.32 7.03
C ASP A 170 14.21 33.98 6.84
N GLY A 171 13.87 32.72 6.53
CA GLY A 171 12.52 32.24 6.28
C GLY A 171 12.06 32.38 4.82
N ILE A 172 12.97 32.64 3.87
CA ILE A 172 12.68 32.85 2.45
C ILE A 172 13.48 31.87 1.59
N VAL A 173 12.80 30.82 1.12
CA VAL A 173 13.33 29.89 0.10
C VAL A 173 13.49 30.61 -1.25
N ASP A 174 14.64 31.25 -1.50
CA ASP A 174 14.95 31.92 -2.76
C ASP A 174 15.93 31.10 -3.63
N PRO A 175 15.50 30.51 -4.76
CA PRO A 175 16.42 29.82 -5.67
C PRO A 175 17.49 30.72 -6.31
N ASN A 176 17.41 32.05 -6.15
CA ASN A 176 18.35 33.01 -6.74
C ASN A 176 19.52 33.39 -5.82
N ASP A 177 19.46 33.11 -4.50
CA ASP A 177 20.56 33.42 -3.57
C ASP A 177 21.55 32.25 -3.38
N GLY A 178 21.10 31.03 -3.69
CA GLY A 178 21.83 29.78 -3.59
C GLY A 178 21.10 28.68 -2.82
N ASP A 179 20.09 29.02 -2.01
CA ASP A 179 19.45 28.13 -1.04
C ASP A 179 18.96 26.79 -1.60
N THR A 180 18.36 26.77 -2.81
CA THR A 180 17.84 25.52 -3.40
C THR A 180 18.90 24.71 -4.18
N GLU A 181 19.99 25.34 -4.63
CA GLU A 181 20.99 24.70 -5.51
C GLU A 181 22.32 24.36 -4.83
N GLY A 182 22.71 25.08 -3.77
CA GLY A 182 24.02 24.90 -3.14
C GLY A 182 24.32 25.77 -1.92
N GLY A 183 23.29 26.20 -1.16
CA GLY A 183 23.45 26.94 0.10
C GLY A 183 24.15 26.13 1.22
N ASP A 184 24.18 26.67 2.44
CA ASP A 184 24.76 25.97 3.59
C ASP A 184 23.93 24.74 4.02
N VAL A 185 24.16 23.62 3.34
CA VAL A 185 23.60 22.30 3.71
C VAL A 185 24.05 21.82 5.09
N ASP A 186 24.97 22.54 5.75
CA ASP A 186 25.40 22.33 7.13
C ASP A 186 24.78 23.33 8.14
N TRP A 187 23.85 24.21 7.72
CA TRP A 187 23.07 25.13 8.61
C TRP A 187 22.30 24.40 9.72
N TYR A 188 21.73 23.25 9.37
CA TYR A 188 21.20 22.23 10.27
C TYR A 188 22.13 20.99 10.24
N ASP A 189 22.24 20.18 11.31
CA ASP A 189 22.99 18.90 11.26
C ASP A 189 22.10 17.65 11.14
N GLY A 190 22.33 16.59 11.91
CA GLY A 190 21.56 15.34 11.79
C GLY A 190 20.15 15.44 12.40
N LEU A 191 19.19 14.67 11.86
CA LEU A 191 17.93 14.42 12.59
C LEU A 191 18.12 13.32 13.66
N LEU A 192 18.78 12.22 13.30
CA LEU A 192 19.12 11.15 14.26
C LEU A 192 20.51 10.57 13.99
N ASP A 193 21.44 10.85 14.89
CA ASP A 193 22.87 10.71 14.62
C ASP A 193 23.56 9.88 15.70
N ILE A 194 24.14 8.74 15.31
CA ILE A 194 24.61 7.67 16.22
C ILE A 194 26.11 7.44 16.02
N LYS A 195 26.93 8.01 16.92
CA LYS A 195 28.38 8.18 16.77
C LYS A 195 29.14 7.36 17.84
N LYS A 196 30.42 7.02 17.60
CA LYS A 196 31.26 6.23 18.54
C LYS A 196 30.68 4.85 18.87
N SER A 197 31.00 4.27 20.02
CA SER A 197 30.61 2.90 20.43
C SER A 197 29.14 2.75 20.85
N SER A 198 28.22 3.40 20.16
CA SER A 198 26.77 3.31 20.42
C SER A 198 26.17 2.07 19.74
N GLU A 199 25.46 1.22 20.49
CA GLU A 199 24.93 -0.07 20.04
C GLU A 199 23.70 -0.52 20.85
N TYR A 200 22.96 -1.52 20.38
CA TYR A 200 21.67 -1.96 20.93
C TYR A 200 20.64 -0.83 20.88
N ILE A 201 20.35 -0.37 19.65
CA ILE A 201 19.42 0.74 19.40
C ILE A 201 18.33 0.30 18.42
N THR A 202 17.08 0.67 18.71
CA THR A 202 15.95 0.56 17.78
C THR A 202 15.40 1.95 17.47
N VAL A 203 15.11 2.17 16.20
CA VAL A 203 14.47 3.37 15.64
C VAL A 203 13.20 2.89 14.93
N SER A 204 12.04 3.11 15.52
CA SER A 204 10.78 2.54 15.02
C SER A 204 9.62 3.51 14.90
N TRP A 205 8.76 3.33 13.89
CA TRP A 205 7.53 4.11 13.74
C TRP A 205 7.74 5.65 13.69
N ASN A 206 8.96 6.14 13.40
CA ASN A 206 9.23 7.58 13.35
C ASN A 206 8.90 8.15 11.96
N TYR A 207 8.62 9.44 11.92
CA TYR A 207 8.54 10.21 10.68
C TYR A 207 9.73 11.16 10.57
N PHE A 208 10.61 10.91 9.61
CA PHE A 208 11.71 11.80 9.24
C PHE A 208 11.32 12.55 7.96
N HIS A 209 11.44 13.88 7.95
CA HIS A 209 11.21 14.66 6.74
C HIS A 209 12.05 15.95 6.69
N ASP A 210 12.01 16.62 5.54
CA ASP A 210 12.54 17.98 5.31
C ASP A 210 13.95 18.17 5.90
N SER A 211 14.94 17.45 5.38
CA SER A 211 16.34 17.57 5.82
C SER A 211 17.35 17.15 4.75
N TYR A 212 18.47 17.88 4.67
CA TYR A 212 19.61 17.51 3.84
C TYR A 212 20.37 16.28 4.39
N LYS A 213 20.38 16.11 5.71
CA LYS A 213 21.23 15.15 6.45
C LYS A 213 20.36 14.37 7.45
N THR A 214 19.69 13.32 7.02
CA THR A 214 18.72 12.62 7.87
C THR A 214 19.37 11.86 9.04
N SER A 215 20.25 10.89 8.79
CA SER A 215 20.80 10.03 9.85
C SER A 215 22.20 9.48 9.54
N LEU A 216 23.18 9.81 10.38
CA LEU A 216 24.56 9.33 10.32
C LEU A 216 24.82 8.25 11.39
N ILE A 217 25.30 7.08 10.97
CA ILE A 217 25.73 6.01 11.86
C ILE A 217 27.25 5.84 11.72
N GLY A 218 28.00 6.34 12.71
CA GLY A 218 29.46 6.50 12.68
C GLY A 218 29.90 7.78 11.97
N SER A 219 30.62 8.67 12.67
CA SER A 219 30.86 10.05 12.21
C SER A 219 31.90 10.18 11.08
N SER A 220 32.79 9.21 10.91
CA SER A 220 33.88 9.23 9.92
C SER A 220 34.33 7.82 9.55
N ASP A 221 35.18 7.68 8.54
CA ASP A 221 35.64 6.37 8.04
C ASP A 221 36.70 5.67 8.95
N GLY A 222 36.92 6.23 10.14
CA GLY A 222 37.59 5.61 11.29
C GLY A 222 36.74 5.67 12.58
N ASP A 223 35.43 5.84 12.44
CA ASP A 223 34.42 5.66 13.49
C ASP A 223 33.61 4.39 13.15
N ASP A 224 34.30 3.27 12.94
CA ASP A 224 33.82 2.02 12.33
C ASP A 224 33.52 0.88 13.33
N TYR A 225 33.18 1.26 14.57
CA TYR A 225 32.73 0.36 15.64
C TYR A 225 31.66 -0.64 15.22
N ASP A 226 31.62 -1.80 15.89
CA ASP A 226 30.60 -2.84 15.74
C ASP A 226 29.23 -2.44 16.31
N ARG A 227 28.60 -1.44 15.69
CA ARG A 227 27.26 -0.96 16.05
C ARG A 227 26.20 -1.98 15.68
N LYS A 228 25.08 -1.92 16.40
CA LYS A 228 23.96 -2.86 16.35
C LYS A 228 22.66 -2.06 16.39
N ILE A 229 22.17 -1.63 15.23
CA ILE A 229 21.09 -0.65 15.07
C ILE A 229 19.97 -1.21 14.20
N THR A 230 18.72 -1.08 14.63
CA THR A 230 17.51 -1.44 13.88
C THR A 230 16.74 -0.21 13.47
N PHE A 231 16.29 -0.14 12.22
CA PHE A 231 15.29 0.82 11.73
C PHE A 231 14.07 0.03 11.23
N HIS A 232 12.88 0.24 11.80
CA HIS A 232 11.66 -0.35 11.22
C HIS A 232 10.40 0.50 11.25
N HIS A 233 9.53 0.32 10.25
CA HIS A 233 8.25 1.00 10.17
C HIS A 233 8.33 2.54 10.19
N ASN A 234 9.50 3.10 9.88
CA ASN A 234 9.70 4.55 9.78
C ASN A 234 9.29 5.06 8.38
N ILE A 235 8.91 6.33 8.31
CA ILE A 235 8.81 7.10 7.06
C ILE A 235 10.04 8.00 6.94
N CYS A 236 10.66 8.06 5.76
CA CYS A 236 11.63 9.08 5.38
C CYS A 236 11.13 9.79 4.11
N ALA A 237 10.58 11.00 4.23
CA ALA A 237 9.94 11.73 3.11
C ALA A 237 10.63 13.08 2.82
N ASN A 238 10.81 13.45 1.54
CA ASN A 238 11.41 14.73 1.14
C ASN A 238 12.74 15.03 1.87
N VAL A 239 13.75 14.20 1.64
CA VAL A 239 15.08 14.33 2.28
C VAL A 239 16.21 14.19 1.25
N LYS A 240 17.33 14.89 1.42
CA LYS A 240 18.42 14.81 0.44
C LYS A 240 19.22 13.51 0.55
N SER A 241 19.64 13.13 1.75
CA SER A 241 20.61 12.05 1.91
C SER A 241 20.68 11.45 3.33
N ARG A 242 21.44 10.34 3.44
CA ARG A 242 21.78 9.64 4.70
C ARG A 242 20.55 8.98 5.35
N THR A 243 19.93 7.97 4.73
CA THR A 243 18.68 7.36 5.24
C THR A 243 18.75 5.88 5.67
N PRO A 244 19.77 5.40 6.44
CA PRO A 244 20.89 6.13 7.03
C PRO A 244 22.19 6.04 6.20
N SER A 245 23.18 6.88 6.53
CA SER A 245 24.57 6.67 6.11
C SER A 245 25.33 5.90 7.18
N TYR A 246 25.70 4.65 6.89
CA TYR A 246 26.09 3.65 7.89
C TYR A 246 27.53 3.18 7.75
N ARG A 247 28.33 3.27 8.82
CA ARG A 247 29.74 2.84 8.86
C ARG A 247 29.98 1.80 9.94
N GLY A 248 30.70 0.73 9.58
CA GLY A 248 31.05 -0.37 10.48
C GLY A 248 29.85 -1.20 10.96
N GLY A 249 30.15 -2.27 11.71
CA GLY A 249 29.16 -3.09 12.41
C GLY A 249 28.06 -3.74 11.57
N THR A 250 26.92 -3.95 12.21
CA THR A 250 25.75 -4.66 11.65
C THR A 250 24.47 -3.86 11.85
N GLY A 251 23.60 -3.84 10.85
CA GLY A 251 22.35 -3.08 10.89
C GLY A 251 21.19 -3.84 10.27
N HIS A 252 19.97 -3.47 10.65
CA HIS A 252 18.76 -4.07 10.11
C HIS A 252 17.71 -2.99 9.81
N MET A 253 17.37 -2.83 8.54
CA MET A 253 16.36 -1.90 8.03
C MET A 253 15.19 -2.70 7.48
N PHE A 254 14.05 -2.76 8.18
CA PHE A 254 12.88 -3.48 7.68
C PHE A 254 11.57 -2.71 7.71
N ASN A 255 10.73 -2.91 6.71
CA ASN A 255 9.40 -2.31 6.64
C ASN A 255 9.39 -0.78 6.75
N ASN A 256 10.43 -0.09 6.28
CA ASN A 256 10.45 1.37 6.20
C ASN A 256 9.91 1.83 4.83
N TYR A 257 9.40 3.06 4.78
CA TYR A 257 8.96 3.72 3.55
C TYR A 257 9.84 4.95 3.28
N TYR A 258 10.61 4.89 2.20
CA TYR A 258 11.47 5.95 1.73
C TYR A 258 10.82 6.61 0.51
N VAL A 259 10.54 7.91 0.58
CA VAL A 259 9.84 8.63 -0.49
C VAL A 259 10.48 9.99 -0.77
N ASP A 260 10.62 10.35 -2.05
CA ASP A 260 11.20 11.63 -2.48
C ASP A 260 12.58 11.90 -1.85
N VAL A 261 13.48 10.91 -1.94
CA VAL A 261 14.85 11.01 -1.42
C VAL A 261 15.79 11.51 -2.52
N LEU A 262 16.08 12.81 -2.50
CA LEU A 262 16.59 13.62 -3.62
C LEU A 262 18.08 13.42 -3.97
N GLY A 263 18.76 12.47 -3.35
CA GLY A 263 20.21 12.22 -3.46
C GLY A 263 20.52 10.74 -3.35
N SER A 264 20.84 10.25 -2.15
CA SER A 264 21.17 8.84 -1.90
C SER A 264 20.46 8.28 -0.66
N GLY A 265 20.02 7.01 -0.77
CA GLY A 265 19.24 6.30 0.24
C GLY A 265 20.06 5.69 1.37
N ILE A 266 19.88 4.39 1.60
CA ILE A 266 20.68 3.61 2.55
C ILE A 266 22.10 3.47 1.98
N ASN A 267 23.07 4.03 2.70
CA ASN A 267 24.47 4.11 2.25
C ASN A 267 25.37 3.30 3.20
N SER A 268 25.60 2.03 2.86
CA SER A 268 26.43 1.07 3.60
C SER A 268 27.91 1.27 3.28
N ARG A 269 28.74 1.54 4.29
CA ARG A 269 30.16 1.94 4.14
C ARG A 269 31.04 1.22 5.15
N VAL A 270 32.35 1.24 4.89
CA VAL A 270 33.40 0.85 5.86
C VAL A 270 33.13 -0.52 6.51
N GLY A 271 32.88 -1.53 5.68
CA GLY A 271 32.65 -2.91 6.14
C GLY A 271 31.33 -3.18 6.86
N ALA A 272 30.42 -2.20 6.97
CA ALA A 272 29.07 -2.40 7.51
C ALA A 272 28.34 -3.53 6.79
N LYS A 273 27.53 -4.32 7.50
CA LYS A 273 26.68 -5.37 6.93
C LYS A 273 25.22 -5.11 7.31
N LEU A 274 24.41 -4.78 6.32
CA LEU A 274 23.02 -4.37 6.54
C LEU A 274 22.05 -5.43 6.01
N ARG A 275 21.18 -5.96 6.87
CA ARG A 275 19.94 -6.59 6.39
C ARG A 275 18.98 -5.48 5.99
N ILE A 276 18.47 -5.52 4.76
CA ILE A 276 17.51 -4.53 4.25
C ILE A 276 16.35 -5.32 3.64
N GLU A 277 15.21 -5.41 4.33
CA GLU A 277 14.09 -6.23 3.85
C GLU A 277 12.68 -5.68 4.07
N GLY A 278 11.74 -6.00 3.18
CA GLY A 278 10.36 -5.54 3.30
C GLY A 278 10.16 -4.02 3.11
N ASN A 279 11.16 -3.26 2.63
CA ASN A 279 11.05 -1.81 2.51
C ASN A 279 10.43 -1.38 1.17
N ILE A 280 9.73 -0.23 1.16
CA ILE A 280 9.36 0.47 -0.08
C ILE A 280 10.27 1.68 -0.26
N PHE A 281 10.79 1.85 -1.47
CA PHE A 281 11.47 3.04 -1.94
C PHE A 281 10.70 3.62 -3.14
N GLU A 282 10.38 4.91 -3.10
CA GLU A 282 9.56 5.60 -4.09
C GLU A 282 10.17 6.97 -4.46
N ARG A 283 10.51 7.19 -5.74
CA ARG A 283 11.23 8.41 -6.20
C ARG A 283 12.51 8.69 -5.40
N VAL A 284 13.27 7.62 -5.13
CA VAL A 284 14.54 7.66 -4.39
C VAL A 284 15.73 7.58 -5.34
N GLY A 285 16.72 8.45 -5.13
CA GLY A 285 17.98 8.46 -5.86
C GLY A 285 18.09 9.62 -6.87
N CYS A 286 19.26 10.26 -6.94
CA CYS A 286 19.57 11.20 -8.02
C CYS A 286 20.13 10.51 -9.27
N GLY A 287 20.76 9.34 -9.12
CA GLY A 287 21.40 8.58 -10.20
C GLY A 287 22.82 9.03 -10.57
N ALA A 288 23.39 10.04 -9.92
CA ALA A 288 24.78 10.47 -10.14
C ALA A 288 25.77 9.37 -9.71
N VAL A 289 26.89 9.23 -10.42
CA VAL A 289 27.91 8.21 -10.11
C VAL A 289 28.87 8.73 -9.04
N ASP A 290 28.92 8.07 -7.88
CA ASP A 290 29.89 8.38 -6.83
C ASP A 290 31.32 8.07 -7.30
N SER A 291 32.17 9.09 -7.33
CA SER A 291 33.53 9.00 -7.89
C SER A 291 34.52 8.18 -7.06
N LYS A 292 34.15 7.73 -5.84
CA LYS A 292 34.99 6.90 -4.97
C LYS A 292 34.71 5.41 -5.09
N THR A 293 33.50 5.04 -5.51
CA THR A 293 33.02 3.64 -5.55
C THR A 293 32.53 3.19 -6.92
N GLY A 294 32.14 4.11 -7.80
CA GLY A 294 31.51 3.81 -9.09
C GLY A 294 30.03 3.44 -9.01
N PHE A 295 29.41 3.40 -7.82
CA PHE A 295 27.97 3.18 -7.71
C PHE A 295 27.17 4.44 -8.04
N ALA A 296 26.08 4.28 -8.79
CA ALA A 296 25.11 5.35 -9.00
C ALA A 296 24.23 5.55 -7.74
N GLU A 297 24.05 6.78 -7.30
CA GLU A 297 23.27 7.16 -6.13
C GLU A 297 21.80 6.75 -6.26
N GLY A 298 21.36 5.88 -5.36
CA GLY A 298 20.03 5.27 -5.39
C GLY A 298 19.57 4.77 -4.01
N PRO A 299 18.49 3.97 -3.98
CA PRO A 299 17.89 3.40 -2.77
C PRO A 299 18.84 2.71 -1.79
N ILE A 300 19.76 1.89 -2.30
CA ILE A 300 20.70 1.12 -1.48
C ILE A 300 22.04 1.08 -2.20
N GLY A 301 23.13 1.40 -1.51
CA GLY A 301 24.47 1.25 -2.08
C GLY A 301 25.58 1.62 -1.10
N SER A 302 26.72 2.03 -1.64
CA SER A 302 27.88 2.51 -0.90
C SER A 302 28.40 3.76 -1.61
N TYR A 303 28.41 4.91 -0.94
CA TYR A 303 28.76 6.21 -1.53
C TYR A 303 29.62 7.06 -0.59
N TYR A 304 30.48 7.89 -1.16
CA TYR A 304 31.34 8.89 -0.52
C TYR A 304 32.44 8.35 0.43
N SER A 305 32.72 7.04 0.42
CA SER A 305 33.91 6.42 1.02
C SER A 305 34.71 5.63 -0.02
N SER A 306 36.02 5.48 0.16
CA SER A 306 36.83 4.50 -0.57
C SER A 306 36.73 3.07 0.01
N LYS A 307 36.15 2.90 1.22
CA LYS A 307 35.86 1.60 1.82
C LYS A 307 34.35 1.32 1.71
N ILE A 308 33.97 0.34 0.89
CA ILE A 308 32.56 -0.06 0.75
C ILE A 308 32.02 -0.74 2.01
N GLY A 309 30.69 -0.71 2.18
CA GLY A 309 29.95 -1.66 3.01
C GLY A 309 29.24 -2.71 2.16
N TYR A 310 28.37 -3.48 2.80
CA TYR A 310 27.65 -4.61 2.22
C TYR A 310 26.17 -4.59 2.63
N TRP A 311 25.35 -5.32 1.89
CA TRP A 311 23.90 -5.45 2.08
C TRP A 311 23.42 -6.88 1.80
N ASP A 312 22.45 -7.32 2.59
CA ASP A 312 21.65 -8.53 2.38
C ASP A 312 20.21 -8.08 2.13
N VAL A 313 19.69 -8.31 0.92
CA VAL A 313 18.44 -7.70 0.43
C VAL A 313 17.35 -8.74 0.16
N ARG A 314 16.15 -8.52 0.71
CA ARG A 314 14.99 -9.41 0.57
C ARG A 314 13.71 -8.59 0.46
N ASP A 315 12.77 -8.97 -0.41
CA ASP A 315 11.44 -8.34 -0.53
C ASP A 315 11.42 -6.79 -0.47
N ASN A 316 12.32 -6.09 -1.19
CA ASN A 316 12.27 -4.63 -1.29
C ASN A 316 11.57 -4.23 -2.59
N ILE A 317 10.73 -3.20 -2.54
CA ILE A 317 10.03 -2.63 -3.70
C ILE A 317 10.67 -1.28 -4.06
N PHE A 318 10.97 -1.08 -5.34
CA PHE A 318 11.49 0.18 -5.88
C PHE A 318 10.49 0.74 -6.90
N ILE A 319 10.10 2.00 -6.75
CA ILE A 319 9.12 2.72 -7.59
C ILE A 319 9.78 4.02 -8.03
N ASP A 320 9.85 4.29 -9.34
CA ASP A 320 10.42 5.52 -9.92
C ASP A 320 11.83 5.90 -9.40
N CYS A 321 12.59 4.91 -8.93
CA CYS A 321 13.91 5.09 -8.32
C CYS A 321 15.02 5.19 -9.37
N LYS A 322 16.08 5.94 -9.03
CA LYS A 322 17.29 6.10 -9.85
C LYS A 322 18.49 5.45 -9.18
N GLY A 323 19.56 5.26 -9.94
CA GLY A 323 20.81 4.68 -9.45
C GLY A 323 20.68 3.25 -8.94
N ASN A 324 21.54 2.88 -7.98
CA ASN A 324 21.71 1.50 -7.55
C ASN A 324 20.49 0.94 -6.80
N GLN A 325 19.90 -0.12 -7.37
CA GLN A 325 18.69 -0.80 -6.91
C GLN A 325 18.97 -2.31 -6.79
N PRO A 326 19.75 -2.73 -5.77
CA PRO A 326 20.24 -4.10 -5.67
C PRO A 326 19.09 -5.07 -5.34
N THR A 327 18.88 -6.01 -6.25
CA THR A 327 18.04 -7.21 -6.05
C THR A 327 18.84 -8.42 -5.60
N THR A 328 20.17 -8.27 -5.44
CA THR A 328 21.10 -9.32 -5.02
C THR A 328 21.94 -8.87 -3.81
N SER A 329 22.11 -9.81 -2.87
CA SER A 329 22.90 -9.60 -1.65
C SER A 329 24.40 -9.61 -1.93
N THR A 330 25.14 -8.69 -1.32
CA THR A 330 26.63 -8.64 -1.32
C THR A 330 27.23 -9.25 -0.05
N CYS A 331 26.42 -9.51 0.98
CA CYS A 331 26.76 -10.36 2.12
C CYS A 331 25.55 -11.19 2.56
N SER A 332 25.76 -12.14 3.48
CA SER A 332 24.68 -12.73 4.27
C SER A 332 24.82 -12.24 5.71
N PHE A 333 23.73 -11.75 6.30
CA PHE A 333 23.68 -11.30 7.69
C PHE A 333 22.27 -11.48 8.24
N GLU A 334 22.08 -12.40 9.18
CA GLU A 334 20.79 -12.66 9.83
C GLU A 334 20.72 -11.93 11.20
N PRO A 335 19.70 -11.10 11.47
CA PRO A 335 19.56 -10.37 12.73
C PRO A 335 19.42 -11.30 13.96
N PRO A 336 20.14 -11.06 15.07
CA PRO A 336 20.22 -11.99 16.21
C PRO A 336 19.05 -11.84 17.21
N TYR A 337 17.83 -11.62 16.72
CA TYR A 337 16.60 -11.47 17.50
C TYR A 337 15.38 -11.88 16.66
N LYS A 338 14.23 -12.09 17.30
CA LYS A 338 12.98 -12.39 16.59
C LYS A 338 12.23 -11.13 16.20
N TYR A 339 11.74 -11.11 14.96
CA TYR A 339 10.97 -10.02 14.35
C TYR A 339 9.92 -10.54 13.34
N ASP A 340 9.89 -11.85 13.07
CA ASP A 340 9.03 -12.54 12.10
C ASP A 340 7.53 -12.22 12.27
N HIS A 341 7.11 -11.88 13.50
CA HIS A 341 5.73 -11.55 13.85
C HIS A 341 5.33 -10.08 13.61
N VAL A 342 6.31 -9.21 13.33
CA VAL A 342 6.11 -7.81 12.88
C VAL A 342 6.62 -7.57 11.46
N LEU A 343 7.29 -8.55 10.83
CA LEU A 343 7.71 -8.47 9.43
C LEU A 343 6.48 -8.64 8.52
N GLN A 344 6.09 -7.56 7.85
CA GLN A 344 5.04 -7.58 6.82
C GLN A 344 5.68 -7.63 5.41
N PRO A 345 5.02 -8.19 4.39
CA PRO A 345 5.45 -8.02 3.00
C PRO A 345 5.52 -6.54 2.61
N ALA A 346 6.52 -6.13 1.81
CA ALA A 346 6.72 -4.72 1.46
C ALA A 346 5.47 -4.05 0.88
N SER A 347 4.66 -4.78 0.10
CA SER A 347 3.42 -4.29 -0.50
C SER A 347 2.37 -3.78 0.50
N GLN A 348 2.46 -4.14 1.80
CA GLN A 348 1.58 -3.67 2.87
C GLN A 348 2.17 -2.49 3.67
N VAL A 349 3.45 -2.17 3.47
CA VAL A 349 4.22 -1.27 4.34
C VAL A 349 3.79 0.18 4.18
N LYS A 350 3.70 0.70 2.94
CA LYS A 350 3.30 2.09 2.69
C LYS A 350 1.96 2.43 3.34
N GLU A 351 0.96 1.56 3.26
CA GLU A 351 -0.33 1.77 3.95
C GLU A 351 -0.19 1.72 5.48
N THR A 352 0.61 0.77 5.99
CA THR A 352 0.81 0.59 7.44
C THR A 352 1.50 1.80 8.06
N VAL A 353 2.63 2.25 7.51
CA VAL A 353 3.40 3.34 8.11
C VAL A 353 2.72 4.70 7.93
N LEU A 354 2.08 4.97 6.78
CA LEU A 354 1.27 6.20 6.56
C LEU A 354 0.07 6.31 7.51
N ARG A 355 -0.30 5.25 8.23
CA ARG A 355 -1.40 5.25 9.21
C ARG A 355 -0.93 5.37 10.66
N TYR A 356 0.30 4.95 10.98
CA TYR A 356 0.74 4.77 12.37
C TYR A 356 2.09 5.40 12.72
N ALA A 357 2.97 5.70 11.75
CA ALA A 357 4.24 6.35 12.04
C ALA A 357 4.08 7.84 12.38
N GLY A 358 5.08 8.41 13.06
CA GLY A 358 5.04 9.77 13.59
C GLY A 358 4.33 9.89 14.93
N VAL A 359 4.08 11.12 15.36
CA VAL A 359 3.48 11.46 16.66
C VAL A 359 2.00 11.05 16.73
N GLN A 360 1.59 10.50 17.88
CA GLN A 360 0.28 9.91 18.11
C GLN A 360 -0.45 10.56 19.31
N GLY A 361 -1.76 10.76 19.15
CA GLY A 361 -2.63 11.35 20.18
C GLY A 361 -2.88 10.47 21.42
N ASN A 362 -2.54 9.18 21.37
CA ASN A 362 -2.61 8.26 22.51
C ASN A 362 -1.47 7.23 22.43
N ILE A 363 -0.42 7.38 23.25
CA ILE A 363 0.65 6.39 23.40
C ILE A 363 0.80 5.98 24.87
N VAL A 364 0.89 4.67 25.09
CA VAL A 364 1.15 4.05 26.40
C VAL A 364 2.64 3.70 26.49
N LEU A 365 3.25 3.82 27.66
CA LEU A 365 4.62 3.35 27.90
C LEU A 365 4.70 1.81 27.78
N PRO A 366 5.83 1.23 27.34
CA PRO A 366 6.02 -0.23 27.32
C PRO A 366 5.87 -0.78 28.74
N THR A 367 5.18 -1.91 28.92
CA THR A 367 4.97 -2.51 30.26
C THR A 367 6.23 -3.18 30.80
N THR A 368 6.42 -3.20 32.13
CA THR A 368 7.66 -3.60 32.82
C THR A 368 7.95 -5.11 32.86
N SER A 369 7.51 -5.87 31.87
CA SER A 369 7.71 -7.33 31.80
C SER A 369 8.58 -7.70 30.61
N PRO A 370 9.86 -8.09 30.81
CA PRO A 370 10.49 -9.00 29.86
C PRO A 370 9.71 -10.30 29.88
N THR A 371 9.01 -10.61 28.79
CA THR A 371 8.29 -11.88 28.63
C THR A 371 9.31 -13.01 28.48
N ASN A 372 9.73 -13.56 29.62
CA ASN A 372 10.43 -14.84 29.64
C ASN A 372 9.64 -15.86 28.80
N PRO A 373 10.29 -16.57 27.85
CA PRO A 373 9.65 -17.68 27.16
C PRO A 373 9.07 -18.69 28.16
N PRO A 374 7.95 -19.36 27.86
CA PRO A 374 7.39 -20.41 28.71
C PRO A 374 8.47 -21.43 29.10
N ALA A 375 8.54 -21.77 30.38
CA ALA A 375 9.63 -22.58 30.92
C ALA A 375 9.73 -23.95 30.22
N ALA A 376 10.96 -24.37 29.90
CA ALA A 376 11.21 -25.62 29.20
C ALA A 376 10.68 -26.82 30.01
N THR A 377 9.76 -27.58 29.41
CA THR A 377 9.27 -28.84 29.97
C THR A 377 10.40 -29.89 29.92
N PRO A 378 10.62 -30.72 30.95
CA PRO A 378 11.82 -31.56 31.05
C PRO A 378 11.99 -32.56 29.91
N THR A 379 13.23 -32.64 29.39
CA THR A 379 13.61 -33.58 28.33
C THR A 379 13.63 -35.03 28.84
N GLN A 380 12.88 -35.90 28.20
CA GLN A 380 12.99 -37.36 28.29
C GLN A 380 13.33 -37.92 26.89
N PRO A 381 13.88 -39.15 26.78
CA PRO A 381 15.04 -39.39 25.93
C PRO A 381 14.78 -39.41 24.42
N LYS A 382 15.85 -39.16 23.64
CA LYS A 382 15.91 -39.38 22.19
C LYS A 382 15.40 -40.78 21.85
N ASN A 383 14.22 -40.86 21.24
CA ASN A 383 13.82 -42.04 20.48
C ASN A 383 14.27 -41.84 19.03
N THR A 384 15.17 -42.68 18.52
CA THR A 384 15.74 -42.55 17.18
C THR A 384 14.80 -43.12 16.13
N GLN A 385 13.81 -42.33 15.72
CA GLN A 385 13.20 -42.46 14.39
C GLN A 385 13.92 -41.51 13.43
N GLN A 386 14.10 -41.93 12.18
CA GLN A 386 14.55 -41.03 11.11
C GLN A 386 13.51 -39.91 10.94
N PRO A 387 13.92 -38.68 10.57
CA PRO A 387 12.96 -37.63 10.26
C PRO A 387 12.09 -38.07 9.09
N THR A 388 10.79 -38.26 9.35
CA THR A 388 9.81 -38.52 8.29
C THR A 388 9.66 -37.25 7.46
N VAL A 389 10.32 -37.23 6.31
CA VAL A 389 10.24 -36.15 5.32
C VAL A 389 8.78 -35.83 5.04
N LYS A 390 8.41 -34.55 5.20
CA LYS A 390 7.05 -34.07 4.98
C LYS A 390 6.92 -33.56 3.56
N TYR A 391 6.32 -34.37 2.70
CA TYR A 391 6.12 -34.04 1.29
C TYR A 391 5.34 -32.73 1.13
N GLY A 392 5.94 -31.78 0.40
CA GLY A 392 5.47 -30.42 0.20
C GLY A 392 6.02 -29.36 1.16
N ASP A 393 6.72 -29.75 2.23
CA ASP A 393 7.34 -28.85 3.23
C ASP A 393 8.83 -28.71 2.90
N LEU A 394 9.14 -27.71 2.08
CA LEU A 394 10.48 -27.50 1.51
C LEU A 394 11.30 -26.50 2.33
N ASN A 395 10.64 -25.60 3.07
CA ASN A 395 11.33 -24.67 3.95
C ASN A 395 11.61 -25.25 5.35
N GLY A 396 10.96 -26.36 5.72
CA GLY A 396 11.09 -27.00 7.03
C GLY A 396 10.28 -26.32 8.14
N ASP A 397 9.30 -25.47 7.80
CA ASP A 397 8.49 -24.72 8.79
C ASP A 397 7.43 -25.59 9.50
N GLY A 398 7.25 -26.83 9.05
CA GLY A 398 6.28 -27.78 9.61
C GLY A 398 4.91 -27.69 8.93
N ASN A 399 4.74 -26.85 7.91
CA ASN A 399 3.53 -26.69 7.11
C ASN A 399 3.84 -26.88 5.63
N VAL A 400 2.78 -27.03 4.83
CA VAL A 400 2.89 -27.10 3.37
C VAL A 400 2.07 -25.92 2.86
N ASN A 401 2.76 -24.85 2.46
CA ASN A 401 2.16 -23.54 2.19
C ASN A 401 2.70 -22.89 0.90
N SER A 402 2.25 -21.67 0.58
CA SER A 402 2.66 -20.95 -0.64
C SER A 402 4.18 -20.68 -0.68
N THR A 403 4.82 -20.55 0.48
CA THR A 403 6.28 -20.41 0.61
C THR A 403 7.01 -21.59 0.00
N ASP A 404 6.51 -22.82 0.17
CA ASP A 404 7.11 -24.03 -0.39
C ASP A 404 6.96 -24.10 -1.90
N SER A 405 5.81 -23.71 -2.45
CA SER A 405 5.61 -23.59 -3.91
C SER A 405 6.48 -22.49 -4.53
N ILE A 406 6.82 -21.45 -3.76
CA ILE A 406 7.76 -20.39 -4.16
C ILE A 406 9.21 -20.88 -4.06
N LEU A 407 9.56 -21.66 -3.02
CA LEU A 407 10.88 -22.25 -2.87
C LEU A 407 11.14 -23.30 -3.96
N MET A 408 10.14 -24.13 -4.26
CA MET A 408 10.11 -25.01 -5.42
C MET A 408 10.16 -24.22 -6.75
N LYS A 409 9.51 -23.03 -6.85
CA LYS A 409 9.65 -22.16 -8.03
C LYS A 409 11.12 -21.78 -8.24
N ARG A 410 11.77 -21.31 -7.18
CA ARG A 410 13.17 -20.85 -7.20
C ARG A 410 14.13 -21.98 -7.55
N TYR A 411 13.91 -23.18 -7.00
CA TYR A 411 14.70 -24.36 -7.35
C TYR A 411 14.57 -24.73 -8.84
N LEU A 412 13.35 -24.81 -9.36
CA LEU A 412 13.12 -25.14 -10.78
C LEU A 412 13.59 -24.03 -11.75
N MET A 413 13.71 -22.80 -11.26
CA MET A 413 14.34 -21.68 -11.98
C MET A 413 15.86 -21.60 -11.79
N LYS A 414 16.48 -22.55 -11.07
CA LYS A 414 17.90 -22.55 -10.69
C LYS A 414 18.37 -21.26 -9.99
N SER A 415 17.47 -20.62 -9.25
CA SER A 415 17.76 -19.42 -8.44
C SER A 415 17.92 -19.71 -6.95
N VAL A 416 17.79 -20.97 -6.55
CA VAL A 416 18.26 -21.54 -5.27
C VAL A 416 18.51 -23.03 -5.46
N ASP A 417 19.44 -23.63 -4.71
CA ASP A 417 19.58 -25.09 -4.64
C ASP A 417 18.87 -25.64 -3.39
N LEU A 418 18.36 -26.87 -3.47
CA LEU A 418 17.75 -27.58 -2.36
C LEU A 418 18.68 -28.68 -1.83
N ASN A 419 18.73 -28.86 -0.51
CA ASN A 419 19.47 -29.96 0.11
C ASN A 419 18.73 -31.31 -0.04
N GLU A 420 19.38 -32.43 0.31
CA GLU A 420 18.80 -33.77 0.16
C GLU A 420 17.44 -33.99 0.83
N GLU A 421 17.19 -33.40 2.01
CA GLU A 421 15.91 -33.57 2.71
C GLU A 421 14.82 -32.70 2.05
N GLN A 422 15.18 -31.49 1.63
CA GLN A 422 14.29 -30.61 0.87
C GLN A 422 13.96 -31.20 -0.52
N LEU A 423 14.91 -31.85 -1.19
CA LEU A 423 14.68 -32.55 -2.45
C LEU A 423 13.70 -33.72 -2.26
N LYS A 424 13.85 -34.51 -1.19
CA LYS A 424 12.90 -35.58 -0.84
C LYS A 424 11.52 -35.01 -0.48
N ALA A 425 11.44 -33.84 0.16
CA ALA A 425 10.18 -33.17 0.44
C ALA A 425 9.55 -32.58 -0.84
N ALA A 426 10.38 -32.22 -1.83
CA ALA A 426 9.97 -31.61 -3.08
C ALA A 426 9.55 -32.62 -4.16
N ASP A 427 9.98 -33.88 -4.07
CA ASP A 427 9.50 -35.01 -4.87
C ASP A 427 8.12 -35.46 -4.35
N VAL A 428 7.09 -34.70 -4.67
CA VAL A 428 5.72 -34.88 -4.15
C VAL A 428 4.88 -35.82 -5.02
N ASN A 429 5.44 -36.35 -6.11
CA ASN A 429 4.85 -37.43 -6.90
C ASN A 429 5.59 -38.78 -6.77
N LEU A 430 6.78 -38.81 -6.17
CA LEU A 430 7.67 -39.97 -6.03
C LEU A 430 8.24 -40.52 -7.35
N ASP A 431 8.42 -39.65 -8.36
CA ASP A 431 9.10 -40.01 -9.63
C ASP A 431 10.64 -39.94 -9.54
N GLY A 432 11.18 -39.42 -8.42
CA GLY A 432 12.61 -39.30 -8.16
C GLY A 432 13.25 -38.03 -8.73
N ARG A 433 12.46 -37.11 -9.30
CA ARG A 433 12.96 -35.89 -9.96
C ARG A 433 12.09 -34.68 -9.62
N VAL A 434 12.53 -33.86 -8.66
CA VAL A 434 11.89 -32.58 -8.34
C VAL A 434 11.75 -31.70 -9.59
N ASN A 435 10.54 -31.62 -10.15
CA ASN A 435 10.28 -31.00 -11.45
C ASN A 435 9.00 -30.13 -11.46
N SER A 436 8.61 -29.59 -12.62
CA SER A 436 7.39 -28.76 -12.73
C SER A 436 6.09 -29.52 -12.45
N THR A 437 6.12 -30.85 -12.54
CA THR A 437 5.04 -31.77 -12.17
C THR A 437 4.78 -31.73 -10.66
N ASP A 438 5.82 -31.89 -9.85
CA ASP A 438 5.78 -31.70 -8.40
C ASP A 438 5.22 -30.35 -8.04
N ARG A 439 5.68 -29.30 -8.73
CA ARG A 439 5.18 -27.95 -8.47
C ARG A 439 3.72 -27.78 -8.88
N SER A 440 3.23 -28.48 -9.92
CA SER A 440 1.80 -28.51 -10.23
C SER A 440 1.02 -29.23 -9.13
N ILE A 441 1.53 -30.36 -8.62
CA ILE A 441 0.91 -31.19 -7.59
C ILE A 441 0.88 -30.47 -6.23
N LEU A 442 1.99 -29.88 -5.81
CA LEU A 442 2.08 -29.01 -4.64
C LEU A 442 1.09 -27.84 -4.76
N ASN A 443 1.05 -27.12 -5.90
CA ASN A 443 0.06 -26.06 -6.08
C ASN A 443 -1.38 -26.58 -6.02
N ARG A 444 -1.69 -27.78 -6.56
CA ARG A 444 -3.01 -28.39 -6.41
C ARG A 444 -3.35 -28.70 -4.96
N TYR A 445 -2.37 -29.16 -4.16
CA TYR A 445 -2.57 -29.39 -2.74
C TYR A 445 -2.82 -28.08 -1.96
N LEU A 446 -2.04 -27.03 -2.26
CA LEU A 446 -2.20 -25.70 -1.67
C LEU A 446 -3.56 -25.06 -2.02
N LEU A 447 -4.02 -25.26 -3.25
CA LEU A 447 -5.35 -24.86 -3.72
C LEU A 447 -6.47 -25.81 -3.26
N LYS A 448 -6.15 -26.87 -2.49
CA LYS A 448 -7.07 -27.91 -2.01
C LYS A 448 -7.84 -28.64 -3.12
N ILE A 449 -7.25 -28.68 -4.32
CA ILE A 449 -7.70 -29.50 -5.47
C ILE A 449 -7.35 -30.98 -5.23
N ILE A 450 -6.32 -31.26 -4.43
CA ILE A 450 -5.98 -32.59 -3.91
C ILE A 450 -5.74 -32.48 -2.39
N GLU A 451 -6.06 -33.53 -1.63
CA GLU A 451 -6.14 -33.46 -0.17
C GLU A 451 -4.88 -33.92 0.59
N LYS A 452 -3.94 -34.59 -0.09
CA LYS A 452 -2.72 -35.15 0.53
C LYS A 452 -1.54 -35.18 -0.43
N LEU A 453 -0.34 -35.15 0.16
CA LEU A 453 0.95 -35.42 -0.50
C LEU A 453 1.66 -36.59 0.22
N PRO A 454 2.51 -37.36 -0.47
CA PRO A 454 2.73 -37.34 -1.91
C PRO A 454 1.53 -37.90 -2.68
N TYR A 455 1.40 -37.53 -3.95
CA TYR A 455 0.25 -37.80 -4.81
C TYR A 455 0.67 -38.62 -6.03
N GLY A 456 0.17 -39.86 -6.12
CA GLY A 456 0.47 -40.77 -7.24
C GLY A 456 0.63 -42.26 -6.90
N ASN A 457 0.57 -42.65 -5.62
CA ASN A 457 0.87 -44.02 -5.17
C ASN A 457 -0.18 -45.10 -5.54
N GLU A 458 -0.20 -45.52 -6.81
CA GLU A 458 -0.50 -46.89 -7.22
C GLU A 458 0.53 -47.34 -8.28
N ILE A 459 1.38 -48.32 -7.94
CA ILE A 459 2.52 -48.77 -8.76
C ILE A 459 2.22 -50.12 -9.42
N PRO A 460 2.36 -50.23 -10.75
CA PRO A 460 3.09 -51.38 -11.33
C PRO A 460 3.90 -51.02 -12.61
N PRO A 461 4.89 -51.83 -13.03
CA PRO A 461 6.18 -52.09 -12.38
C PRO A 461 7.40 -51.73 -13.29
N ALA A 462 8.64 -51.91 -12.81
CA ALA A 462 9.88 -51.65 -13.57
C ALA A 462 10.02 -52.54 -14.84
N THR A 463 10.82 -52.26 -15.88
CA THR A 463 12.29 -51.98 -15.99
C THR A 463 12.61 -51.72 -17.50
N PRO A 464 13.83 -51.39 -18.01
CA PRO A 464 15.08 -50.83 -17.43
C PRO A 464 15.67 -49.58 -18.18
N THR A 465 16.75 -49.00 -17.64
CA THR A 465 17.72 -48.05 -18.29
C THR A 465 18.55 -48.75 -19.40
N PRO A 466 19.24 -48.08 -20.38
CA PRO A 466 19.95 -46.78 -20.35
C PRO A 466 19.61 -45.85 -21.58
N THR A 467 20.27 -44.74 -21.95
CA THR A 467 21.56 -44.08 -21.60
C THR A 467 21.42 -42.54 -21.66
N ASP A 468 22.34 -41.81 -21.01
CA ASP A 468 22.47 -40.34 -21.03
C ASP A 468 22.74 -39.73 -22.43
N THR A 469 21.90 -38.76 -22.84
CA THR A 469 22.36 -37.47 -23.41
C THR A 469 21.36 -36.35 -23.09
N HIS A 470 21.85 -35.20 -22.63
CA HIS A 470 21.09 -33.94 -22.56
C HIS A 470 20.80 -33.37 -23.97
N PRO A 471 19.64 -32.72 -24.20
CA PRO A 471 19.50 -31.32 -23.80
C PRO A 471 18.21 -30.97 -23.05
N SER A 472 18.17 -29.77 -22.46
CA SER A 472 17.07 -29.24 -21.65
C SER A 472 16.08 -28.41 -22.47
N SER A 473 14.77 -28.60 -22.27
CA SER A 473 13.72 -27.76 -22.87
C SER A 473 12.55 -27.50 -21.90
N THR A 474 12.76 -26.56 -20.97
CA THR A 474 11.66 -26.00 -20.16
C THR A 474 10.78 -25.09 -21.03
N PRO A 475 9.44 -25.17 -20.97
CA PRO A 475 8.56 -24.23 -21.68
C PRO A 475 8.81 -22.79 -21.24
N THR A 476 9.05 -21.89 -22.20
CA THR A 476 9.43 -20.50 -21.94
C THR A 476 8.20 -19.61 -21.80
N GLU A 477 8.15 -18.81 -20.73
CA GLU A 477 7.23 -17.69 -20.57
C GLU A 477 7.57 -16.64 -21.65
N GLY A 478 6.56 -16.13 -22.37
CA GLY A 478 6.75 -15.40 -23.63
C GLY A 478 7.31 -13.98 -23.46
N VAL A 479 8.17 -13.55 -24.39
CA VAL A 479 8.81 -12.24 -24.40
C VAL A 479 7.86 -11.18 -24.98
N VAL A 480 7.65 -10.08 -24.27
CA VAL A 480 6.69 -9.01 -24.64
C VAL A 480 7.38 -7.89 -25.43
N HIS A 481 6.68 -7.31 -26.41
CA HIS A 481 7.08 -6.11 -27.15
C HIS A 481 5.88 -5.19 -27.39
N GLU A 482 5.96 -3.96 -26.87
CA GLU A 482 4.85 -3.00 -26.85
C GLU A 482 4.71 -2.21 -28.17
N ALA A 483 3.48 -1.88 -28.58
CA ALA A 483 3.20 -1.26 -29.88
C ALA A 483 3.51 0.24 -29.93
N GLU A 484 3.41 0.93 -28.80
CA GLU A 484 3.69 2.36 -28.63
C GLU A 484 5.18 2.70 -28.50
N SER A 485 6.07 1.70 -28.46
CA SER A 485 7.51 1.89 -28.39
C SER A 485 8.01 2.84 -29.49
N SER A 486 8.74 3.88 -29.11
CA SER A 486 9.32 4.88 -30.02
C SER A 486 10.36 4.32 -31.01
N SER A 487 10.75 3.06 -30.86
CA SER A 487 11.57 2.32 -31.82
C SER A 487 10.78 1.78 -33.03
N ASN A 488 9.45 1.67 -32.91
CA ASN A 488 8.55 1.17 -33.95
C ASN A 488 8.34 2.24 -35.05
N HIS A 489 8.15 1.81 -36.29
CA HIS A 489 7.89 2.72 -37.41
C HIS A 489 6.44 2.61 -37.89
N LEU A 490 5.72 3.74 -37.95
CA LEU A 490 4.30 3.81 -38.31
C LEU A 490 4.13 4.51 -39.67
N LYS A 491 3.15 4.06 -40.47
CA LYS A 491 2.71 4.74 -41.68
C LYS A 491 1.19 4.71 -41.77
N TYR A 492 0.57 5.89 -41.89
CA TYR A 492 -0.90 6.06 -41.82
C TYR A 492 -1.49 5.36 -40.58
N ALA A 493 -0.78 5.51 -39.47
CA ALA A 493 -1.07 4.96 -38.17
C ALA A 493 -0.38 5.82 -37.11
N LYS A 494 -0.93 5.85 -35.90
CA LYS A 494 -0.46 6.69 -34.77
C LYS A 494 -0.60 5.96 -33.44
N VAL A 495 0.20 6.38 -32.46
CA VAL A 495 -0.02 6.02 -31.05
C VAL A 495 -1.16 6.86 -30.50
N GLU A 496 -2.11 6.23 -29.80
CA GLU A 496 -3.09 6.89 -28.93
C GLU A 496 -3.03 6.24 -27.54
N SER A 497 -2.73 7.04 -26.52
CA SER A 497 -2.37 6.54 -25.18
C SER A 497 -1.24 5.50 -25.24
N ASN A 498 -1.56 4.20 -25.12
CA ASN A 498 -0.60 3.10 -25.03
C ASN A 498 -0.89 2.01 -26.08
N TYR A 499 -1.46 2.39 -27.23
CA TYR A 499 -1.73 1.45 -28.33
C TYR A 499 -1.66 2.17 -29.68
N VAL A 500 -1.50 1.39 -30.76
CA VAL A 500 -1.45 1.93 -32.12
C VAL A 500 -2.80 1.78 -32.83
N VAL A 501 -3.22 2.86 -33.49
CA VAL A 501 -4.44 2.98 -34.29
C VAL A 501 -4.06 3.22 -35.75
N PHE A 502 -4.69 2.50 -36.68
CA PHE A 502 -4.51 2.70 -38.12
C PHE A 502 -5.56 3.69 -38.67
N ASP A 503 -5.16 4.52 -39.63
CA ASP A 503 -6.08 5.35 -40.41
C ASP A 503 -6.93 4.48 -41.34
N GLN A 504 -8.08 4.98 -41.80
CA GLN A 504 -8.98 4.29 -42.74
C GLN A 504 -8.43 4.33 -44.18
N THR A 505 -7.32 3.62 -44.40
CA THR A 505 -6.66 3.51 -45.69
C THR A 505 -5.93 2.17 -45.83
N LYS A 506 -5.79 1.69 -47.06
CA LYS A 506 -5.02 0.48 -47.38
C LYS A 506 -3.51 0.75 -47.30
N ASP A 507 -2.75 -0.31 -47.01
CA ASP A 507 -1.29 -0.28 -46.84
C ASP A 507 -0.77 0.67 -45.73
N ALA A 508 -1.64 1.04 -44.77
CA ALA A 508 -1.26 1.55 -43.45
C ALA A 508 -0.59 0.44 -42.62
N TYR A 509 0.45 0.74 -41.85
CA TYR A 509 1.16 -0.26 -41.05
C TYR A 509 1.78 0.22 -39.74
N ILE A 510 1.98 -0.74 -38.84
CA ILE A 510 3.00 -0.72 -37.78
C ILE A 510 4.13 -1.68 -38.16
N GLU A 511 5.36 -1.21 -38.02
CA GLU A 511 6.58 -2.00 -38.10
C GLU A 511 7.26 -1.98 -36.74
N MET A 512 7.04 -3.04 -35.96
CA MET A 512 7.72 -3.26 -34.69
C MET A 512 9.17 -3.64 -34.98
N LYS A 513 10.11 -2.84 -34.49
CA LYS A 513 11.54 -3.05 -34.67
C LYS A 513 12.16 -3.56 -33.39
N LYS A 514 13.28 -4.28 -33.53
CA LYS A 514 14.05 -4.86 -32.44
C LYS A 514 13.27 -5.88 -31.58
N VAL A 515 12.33 -6.61 -32.18
CA VAL A 515 11.49 -7.57 -31.46
C VAL A 515 12.32 -8.76 -30.99
N ASN A 516 12.26 -9.04 -29.69
CA ASN A 516 13.07 -10.06 -29.05
C ASN A 516 12.39 -11.45 -29.10
N SER A 517 13.11 -12.45 -29.63
CA SER A 517 12.68 -13.86 -29.63
C SER A 517 13.49 -14.69 -28.63
N PRO A 518 12.84 -15.55 -27.80
CA PRO A 518 13.56 -16.43 -26.88
C PRO A 518 14.36 -17.55 -27.59
N VAL A 519 14.09 -17.82 -28.87
CA VAL A 519 14.74 -18.90 -29.65
C VAL A 519 14.99 -18.49 -31.11
N THR A 520 15.92 -19.18 -31.78
CA THR A 520 15.99 -19.21 -33.24
C THR A 520 15.14 -20.38 -33.74
N GLY A 521 14.23 -20.14 -34.68
CA GLY A 521 13.33 -21.15 -35.24
C GLY A 521 11.86 -20.77 -35.11
N GLU A 522 10.97 -21.76 -35.07
CA GLU A 522 9.53 -21.54 -35.00
C GLU A 522 9.14 -20.97 -33.63
N VAL A 523 8.34 -19.90 -33.65
CA VAL A 523 7.76 -19.24 -32.48
C VAL A 523 6.28 -18.99 -32.69
N THR A 524 5.54 -18.90 -31.59
CA THR A 524 4.17 -18.38 -31.58
C THR A 524 4.21 -16.90 -31.19
N ILE A 525 3.73 -16.05 -32.08
CA ILE A 525 3.53 -14.60 -31.87
C ILE A 525 2.06 -14.41 -31.53
N THR A 526 1.77 -13.98 -30.30
CA THR A 526 0.41 -13.64 -29.85
C THR A 526 0.25 -12.14 -29.83
N ILE A 527 -0.68 -11.63 -30.64
CA ILE A 527 -0.96 -10.20 -30.84
C ILE A 527 -2.14 -9.81 -29.96
N VAL A 528 -1.97 -8.80 -29.11
CA VAL A 528 -3.05 -8.22 -28.29
C VAL A 528 -3.68 -7.06 -29.05
N TYR A 529 -5.00 -7.11 -29.25
CA TYR A 529 -5.71 -6.18 -30.12
C TYR A 529 -7.14 -5.86 -29.65
N SER A 530 -7.72 -4.78 -30.15
CA SER A 530 -9.17 -4.51 -30.05
C SER A 530 -9.76 -4.07 -31.40
N ASN A 531 -11.00 -4.47 -31.67
CA ASN A 531 -11.69 -4.17 -32.92
C ASN A 531 -13.18 -3.89 -32.63
N GLY A 532 -13.53 -2.63 -32.45
CA GLY A 532 -14.90 -2.18 -32.26
C GLY A 532 -15.68 -1.89 -33.55
N SER A 533 -15.19 -2.32 -34.72
CA SER A 533 -15.83 -1.99 -36.01
C SER A 533 -17.10 -2.79 -36.32
N GLY A 534 -17.43 -3.80 -35.51
CA GLY A 534 -18.56 -4.71 -35.76
C GLY A 534 -18.31 -5.79 -36.82
N LYS A 535 -17.18 -5.73 -37.55
CA LYS A 535 -16.76 -6.69 -38.57
C LYS A 535 -15.32 -7.17 -38.35
N SER A 536 -14.92 -8.25 -39.01
CA SER A 536 -13.51 -8.64 -39.08
C SER A 536 -12.71 -7.63 -39.92
N LEU A 537 -11.45 -7.40 -39.52
CA LEU A 537 -10.51 -6.53 -40.25
C LEU A 537 -9.29 -7.35 -40.72
N PRO A 538 -9.09 -7.55 -42.03
CA PRO A 538 -7.96 -8.32 -42.55
C PRO A 538 -6.65 -7.53 -42.59
N MET A 539 -5.57 -8.17 -42.11
CA MET A 539 -4.20 -7.62 -42.11
C MET A 539 -3.21 -8.56 -42.82
N GLU A 540 -2.20 -8.00 -43.49
CA GLU A 540 -0.96 -8.73 -43.82
C GLU A 540 -0.03 -8.68 -42.61
N ILE A 541 0.57 -9.82 -42.25
CA ILE A 541 1.62 -9.90 -41.22
C ILE A 541 2.90 -10.41 -41.87
N LYS A 542 3.99 -9.66 -41.70
CA LYS A 542 5.35 -10.03 -42.11
C LYS A 542 6.28 -10.16 -40.91
N VAL A 543 7.22 -11.09 -40.99
CA VAL A 543 8.32 -11.26 -40.04
C VAL A 543 9.61 -11.35 -40.84
N ASN A 544 10.60 -10.52 -40.50
CA ASN A 544 11.90 -10.44 -41.18
C ASN A 544 11.76 -10.35 -42.71
N SER A 545 10.89 -9.44 -43.17
CA SER A 545 10.45 -9.22 -44.56
C SER A 545 9.59 -10.31 -45.23
N THR A 546 9.57 -11.53 -44.71
CA THR A 546 8.72 -12.64 -45.21
C THR A 546 7.26 -12.46 -44.78
N THR A 547 6.30 -12.58 -45.70
CA THR A 547 4.86 -12.67 -45.35
C THR A 547 4.58 -14.03 -44.74
N ILE A 548 4.13 -14.04 -43.48
CA ILE A 548 3.69 -15.27 -42.79
C ILE A 548 2.17 -15.48 -42.93
N GLU A 549 1.41 -14.40 -42.96
CA GLU A 549 -0.05 -14.39 -43.09
C GLU A 549 -0.42 -13.27 -44.06
N SER A 550 -1.02 -13.60 -45.20
CA SER A 550 -1.32 -12.60 -46.24
C SER A 550 -2.61 -11.82 -45.97
N ASN A 551 -3.58 -12.45 -45.30
CA ASN A 551 -4.90 -11.90 -45.00
C ASN A 551 -5.42 -12.50 -43.68
N LYS A 552 -4.75 -12.17 -42.56
CA LYS A 552 -5.18 -12.59 -41.22
C LYS A 552 -6.39 -11.77 -40.80
N GLU A 553 -7.52 -12.44 -40.62
CA GLU A 553 -8.73 -11.81 -40.06
C GLU A 553 -8.54 -11.51 -38.57
N PHE A 554 -8.80 -10.27 -38.16
CA PHE A 554 -8.97 -9.88 -36.77
C PHE A 554 -10.47 -9.67 -36.49
N PRO A 555 -11.17 -10.63 -35.85
CA PRO A 555 -12.60 -10.52 -35.53
C PRO A 555 -12.97 -9.24 -34.75
N SER A 556 -14.25 -8.87 -34.76
CA SER A 556 -14.75 -7.81 -33.88
C SER A 556 -14.69 -8.24 -32.42
N THR A 557 -14.14 -7.40 -31.55
CA THR A 557 -14.17 -7.56 -30.08
C THR A 557 -15.39 -6.90 -29.44
N GLY A 558 -16.32 -6.38 -30.26
CA GLY A 558 -17.56 -5.73 -29.82
C GLY A 558 -17.41 -4.24 -29.51
N ALA A 559 -16.27 -3.80 -28.98
CA ALA A 559 -15.97 -2.39 -28.75
C ALA A 559 -14.46 -2.07 -28.75
N TRP A 560 -14.10 -0.83 -29.07
CA TRP A 560 -12.71 -0.36 -29.21
C TRP A 560 -11.92 -0.23 -27.89
N ASN A 561 -12.53 -0.62 -26.77
CA ASN A 561 -11.92 -0.75 -25.45
C ASN A 561 -11.94 -2.19 -24.90
N ILE A 562 -12.47 -3.16 -25.67
CA ILE A 562 -12.46 -4.58 -25.31
C ILE A 562 -11.32 -5.25 -26.07
N TRP A 563 -10.33 -5.76 -25.31
CA TRP A 563 -9.13 -6.39 -25.85
C TRP A 563 -9.27 -7.91 -25.98
N SER A 564 -8.56 -8.48 -26.96
CA SER A 564 -8.53 -9.90 -27.29
C SER A 564 -7.13 -10.27 -27.81
N THR A 565 -6.87 -11.57 -27.95
CA THR A 565 -5.59 -12.10 -28.44
C THR A 565 -5.77 -12.86 -29.76
N LEU A 566 -4.79 -12.75 -30.66
CA LEU A 566 -4.73 -13.52 -31.90
C LEU A 566 -3.31 -14.05 -32.13
N SER A 567 -3.16 -15.36 -32.25
CA SER A 567 -1.85 -16.01 -32.42
C SER A 567 -1.56 -16.39 -33.88
N VAL A 568 -0.29 -16.26 -34.26
CA VAL A 568 0.29 -16.70 -35.54
C VAL A 568 1.61 -17.43 -35.28
N LYS A 569 2.00 -18.32 -36.19
CA LYS A 569 3.33 -18.96 -36.16
C LYS A 569 4.28 -18.27 -37.14
N ALA A 570 5.55 -18.18 -36.77
CA ALA A 570 6.60 -17.56 -37.57
C ALA A 570 7.95 -18.21 -37.29
N ASN A 571 8.91 -18.05 -38.21
CA ASN A 571 10.32 -18.27 -37.89
C ASN A 571 10.98 -16.94 -37.53
N MET A 572 11.68 -16.88 -36.39
CA MET A 572 12.42 -15.72 -35.90
C MET A 572 13.86 -16.11 -35.55
N ASN A 573 14.75 -15.12 -35.54
CA ASN A 573 16.12 -15.23 -35.02
C ASN A 573 16.09 -15.03 -33.50
N SER A 574 16.92 -15.73 -32.73
CA SER A 574 17.06 -15.50 -31.28
C SER A 574 17.57 -14.09 -30.98
N GLY A 575 17.10 -13.48 -29.90
CA GLY A 575 17.45 -12.11 -29.53
C GLY A 575 16.63 -11.07 -30.29
N SER A 576 17.09 -9.82 -30.24
CA SER A 576 16.32 -8.65 -30.68
C SER A 576 16.47 -8.27 -32.15
N ASP A 577 17.16 -9.02 -33.00
CA ASP A 577 17.35 -8.63 -34.42
C ASP A 577 16.19 -9.02 -35.36
N ASN A 578 14.94 -8.96 -34.86
CA ASN A 578 13.74 -9.21 -35.66
C ASN A 578 12.91 -7.95 -35.90
N VAL A 579 12.12 -8.01 -36.97
CA VAL A 579 11.13 -6.99 -37.35
C VAL A 579 9.81 -7.66 -37.67
N ILE A 580 8.72 -7.22 -37.03
CA ILE A 580 7.35 -7.65 -37.29
C ILE A 580 6.59 -6.47 -37.91
N ARG A 581 5.96 -6.66 -39.07
CA ARG A 581 5.12 -5.63 -39.70
C ARG A 581 3.68 -6.12 -39.86
N ILE A 582 2.72 -5.36 -39.33
CA ILE A 582 1.27 -5.62 -39.41
C ILE A 582 0.65 -4.49 -40.25
N LYS A 583 -0.05 -4.84 -41.34
CA LYS A 583 -0.49 -3.87 -42.38
C LYS A 583 -1.93 -4.10 -42.87
N THR A 584 -2.71 -3.05 -43.01
CA THR A 584 -4.12 -3.06 -43.47
C THR A 584 -4.27 -3.57 -44.91
N ARG A 585 -5.30 -4.39 -45.19
CA ARG A 585 -5.59 -4.94 -46.53
C ARG A 585 -6.63 -4.17 -47.36
N SER A 586 -7.55 -3.45 -46.70
CA SER A 586 -8.60 -2.63 -47.31
C SER A 586 -8.53 -1.18 -46.80
N ASN A 587 -9.42 -0.31 -47.30
CA ASN A 587 -9.57 1.06 -46.79
C ASN A 587 -10.37 1.15 -45.48
N ASP A 588 -10.74 0.02 -44.86
CA ASP A 588 -11.48 0.00 -43.60
C ASP A 588 -10.63 0.34 -42.36
N GLY A 589 -9.31 0.49 -42.55
CA GLY A 589 -8.32 0.59 -41.49
C GLY A 589 -7.96 -0.77 -40.91
N GLY A 590 -7.63 -0.80 -39.62
CA GLY A 590 -7.20 -2.01 -38.91
C GLY A 590 -7.60 -2.00 -37.44
N PRO A 591 -7.43 -3.13 -36.73
CA PRO A 591 -7.66 -3.22 -35.28
C PRO A 591 -6.68 -2.31 -34.53
N ARG A 592 -7.00 -1.90 -33.31
CA ARG A 592 -6.01 -1.29 -32.41
C ARG A 592 -5.05 -2.37 -31.94
N ILE A 593 -3.74 -2.12 -31.94
CA ILE A 593 -2.72 -3.07 -31.46
C ILE A 593 -2.10 -2.52 -30.17
N ASP A 594 -2.13 -3.33 -29.11
CA ASP A 594 -1.54 -3.04 -27.80
C ASP A 594 -0.10 -3.59 -27.74
N LYS A 595 0.09 -4.89 -27.95
CA LYS A 595 1.42 -5.53 -27.91
C LYS A 595 1.52 -6.84 -28.69
N VAL A 596 2.73 -7.37 -28.83
CA VAL A 596 2.98 -8.76 -29.24
C VAL A 596 3.77 -9.51 -28.17
N ILE A 597 3.52 -10.81 -28.07
CA ILE A 597 4.18 -11.73 -27.13
C ILE A 597 4.75 -12.91 -27.93
N VAL A 598 6.07 -13.13 -27.85
CA VAL A 598 6.81 -14.13 -28.63
C VAL A 598 7.26 -15.29 -27.73
N SER A 599 6.79 -16.50 -28.01
CA SER A 599 7.09 -17.72 -27.26
C SER A 599 7.64 -18.83 -28.16
N ALA A 600 8.49 -19.71 -27.61
CA ALA A 600 9.07 -20.82 -28.37
C ALA A 600 7.99 -21.78 -28.91
N GLY A 601 8.18 -22.27 -30.14
CA GLY A 601 7.20 -23.10 -30.85
C GLY A 601 6.98 -24.48 -30.23
N GLY A 602 5.76 -24.73 -29.74
CA GLY A 602 5.23 -26.04 -29.39
C GLY A 602 3.91 -26.32 -30.12
N SER A 603 3.49 -27.57 -30.19
CA SER A 603 2.15 -27.95 -30.65
C SER A 603 1.06 -27.50 -29.66
N GLY A 604 -0.16 -27.20 -30.08
CA GLY A 604 -0.72 -27.24 -31.43
C GLY A 604 -2.23 -27.45 -31.34
N TYR A 605 -2.98 -26.36 -31.13
CA TYR A 605 -4.42 -26.41 -30.88
C TYR A 605 -5.20 -26.35 -32.20
N THR A 606 -6.01 -27.39 -32.49
CA THR A 606 -6.94 -27.40 -33.63
C THR A 606 -8.40 -27.44 -33.14
N PRO A 607 -9.33 -26.69 -33.77
CA PRO A 607 -10.70 -26.54 -33.28
C PRO A 607 -11.64 -27.65 -33.77
N ALA A 608 -12.56 -28.07 -32.90
CA ALA A 608 -13.73 -28.86 -33.30
C ALA A 608 -14.84 -27.94 -33.85
N THR A 609 -15.60 -28.41 -34.85
CA THR A 609 -16.54 -27.61 -35.65
C THR A 609 -17.99 -27.71 -35.17
N THR A 610 -18.76 -26.64 -35.40
CA THR A 610 -20.19 -26.55 -35.05
C THR A 610 -21.10 -26.98 -36.20
N PRO A 611 -22.08 -27.89 -35.98
CA PRO A 611 -23.21 -28.09 -36.89
C PRO A 611 -24.22 -26.91 -36.86
N PRO A 612 -25.10 -26.78 -37.87
CA PRO A 612 -25.85 -25.53 -38.12
C PRO A 612 -27.14 -25.34 -37.30
N SER A 613 -27.59 -24.09 -37.21
CA SER A 613 -28.80 -23.66 -36.51
C SER A 613 -30.11 -23.94 -37.26
N THR A 614 -31.12 -24.42 -36.53
CA THR A 614 -32.55 -24.28 -36.90
C THR A 614 -33.46 -24.08 -35.68
N THR A 615 -33.56 -22.85 -35.16
CA THR A 615 -34.80 -22.27 -34.57
C THR A 615 -34.63 -20.79 -34.22
N LYS A 616 -35.74 -20.05 -34.06
CA LYS A 616 -35.80 -18.61 -33.71
C LYS A 616 -36.55 -18.43 -32.37
N PRO A 617 -36.52 -17.24 -31.75
CA PRO A 617 -35.82 -17.04 -30.48
C PRO A 617 -36.72 -17.18 -29.24
N VAL A 618 -36.13 -17.63 -28.14
CA VAL A 618 -36.61 -17.46 -26.76
C VAL A 618 -35.44 -16.92 -25.92
N THR A 619 -35.72 -16.09 -24.92
CA THR A 619 -34.73 -15.27 -24.20
C THR A 619 -34.12 -15.96 -22.97
N THR A 620 -33.02 -15.39 -22.45
CA THR A 620 -32.45 -15.56 -21.09
C THR A 620 -31.55 -16.78 -20.87
N PRO A 621 -30.43 -16.70 -20.09
CA PRO A 621 -29.48 -15.60 -19.88
C PRO A 621 -28.01 -15.97 -20.22
N THR A 622 -27.09 -15.01 -20.13
CA THR A 622 -25.63 -15.20 -20.33
C THR A 622 -24.97 -15.99 -19.18
N PRO A 623 -24.10 -16.98 -19.47
CA PRO A 623 -23.22 -17.59 -18.46
C PRO A 623 -22.07 -16.65 -18.06
N THR A 624 -21.84 -16.46 -16.75
CA THR A 624 -20.78 -15.62 -16.19
C THR A 624 -19.43 -16.33 -16.08
N VAL A 625 -18.34 -15.57 -16.27
CA VAL A 625 -16.97 -15.99 -15.94
C VAL A 625 -16.81 -15.98 -14.40
N PRO A 626 -16.20 -17.00 -13.77
CA PRO A 626 -15.96 -17.02 -12.32
C PRO A 626 -14.82 -16.09 -11.90
N THR A 627 -14.83 -15.66 -10.65
CA THR A 627 -14.11 -14.45 -10.19
C THR A 627 -13.32 -14.71 -8.89
N SER A 628 -13.01 -13.70 -8.07
CA SER A 628 -11.94 -13.75 -7.06
C SER A 628 -12.35 -14.37 -5.71
N THR A 629 -11.39 -14.45 -4.79
CA THR A 629 -11.58 -15.10 -3.47
C THR A 629 -12.40 -14.23 -2.53
N SER A 630 -13.67 -14.60 -2.36
CA SER A 630 -14.52 -14.10 -1.27
C SER A 630 -13.90 -14.41 0.09
N ALA A 631 -13.93 -13.45 1.03
CA ALA A 631 -13.59 -13.73 2.43
C ALA A 631 -14.61 -14.70 3.04
N ILE A 632 -14.13 -15.68 3.83
CA ILE A 632 -15.00 -16.64 4.51
C ILE A 632 -15.59 -15.97 5.76
N PRO A 633 -16.94 -15.88 5.91
CA PRO A 633 -17.55 -15.28 7.09
C PRO A 633 -17.27 -16.09 8.35
N VAL A 634 -16.99 -15.40 9.46
CA VAL A 634 -16.72 -16.01 10.76
C VAL A 634 -17.92 -15.93 11.69
N GLU A 635 -17.87 -16.65 12.82
CA GLU A 635 -18.91 -16.59 13.85
C GLU A 635 -19.15 -15.14 14.32
N GLY A 636 -20.41 -14.69 14.27
CA GLY A 636 -20.80 -13.31 14.59
C GLY A 636 -20.84 -12.34 13.41
N ASP A 637 -20.40 -12.74 12.20
CA ASP A 637 -20.68 -11.99 10.97
C ASP A 637 -22.15 -12.18 10.53
N ILE A 638 -22.70 -11.20 9.82
CA ILE A 638 -24.09 -11.21 9.34
C ILE A 638 -24.10 -11.22 7.82
N ILE A 639 -24.57 -12.30 7.20
CA ILE A 639 -24.68 -12.39 5.74
C ILE A 639 -26.11 -12.03 5.30
N LEU A 640 -26.26 -10.91 4.59
CA LEU A 640 -27.52 -10.51 3.98
C LEU A 640 -27.62 -10.98 2.52
N SER A 641 -28.84 -11.02 2.02
CA SER A 641 -29.17 -11.30 0.62
C SER A 641 -30.28 -10.34 0.19
N PRO A 642 -30.36 -9.92 -1.09
CA PRO A 642 -31.46 -9.07 -1.55
C PRO A 642 -32.81 -9.70 -1.24
N ASN A 643 -33.73 -8.93 -0.66
CA ASN A 643 -35.06 -9.39 -0.19
C ASN A 643 -35.03 -10.49 0.91
N GLY A 644 -33.91 -10.62 1.65
CA GLY A 644 -33.83 -11.49 2.83
C GLY A 644 -34.74 -11.05 3.98
N SER A 645 -34.99 -11.95 4.94
CA SER A 645 -35.85 -11.70 6.11
C SER A 645 -35.25 -10.74 7.15
N MET A 646 -33.96 -10.41 7.03
CA MET A 646 -33.27 -9.38 7.82
C MET A 646 -32.91 -8.20 6.93
N THR A 647 -33.28 -6.99 7.34
CA THR A 647 -32.92 -5.74 6.67
C THR A 647 -31.52 -5.27 7.03
N LEU A 648 -30.93 -4.38 6.21
CA LEU A 648 -29.63 -3.79 6.51
C LEU A 648 -29.63 -3.00 7.83
N GLN A 649 -30.71 -2.26 8.14
CA GLN A 649 -30.80 -1.55 9.42
C GLN A 649 -30.76 -2.53 10.61
N GLN A 650 -31.50 -3.64 10.55
CA GLN A 650 -31.45 -4.67 11.61
C GLN A 650 -30.06 -5.30 11.75
N ALA A 651 -29.33 -5.51 10.65
CA ALA A 651 -27.95 -5.98 10.72
C ALA A 651 -27.02 -4.93 11.36
N ILE A 652 -27.17 -3.65 11.00
CA ILE A 652 -26.43 -2.52 11.59
C ILE A 652 -26.70 -2.40 13.09
N ASP A 653 -27.95 -2.59 13.53
CA ASP A 653 -28.35 -2.52 14.93
C ASP A 653 -27.86 -3.72 15.77
N LEU A 654 -27.48 -4.84 15.12
CA LEU A 654 -27.04 -6.08 15.77
C LEU A 654 -25.52 -6.35 15.70
N ILE A 655 -24.82 -5.84 14.68
CA ILE A 655 -23.41 -6.17 14.43
C ILE A 655 -22.49 -5.69 15.57
N GLN A 656 -21.55 -6.55 15.97
CA GLN A 656 -20.60 -6.27 17.05
C GLN A 656 -19.27 -5.72 16.51
N PRO A 657 -18.48 -4.98 17.32
CA PRO A 657 -17.14 -4.54 16.92
C PRO A 657 -16.26 -5.71 16.46
N GLY A 658 -15.52 -5.53 15.37
CA GLY A 658 -14.68 -6.56 14.76
C GLY A 658 -15.45 -7.59 13.90
N LYS A 659 -16.73 -7.35 13.60
CA LYS A 659 -17.56 -8.22 12.76
C LYS A 659 -18.05 -7.52 11.50
N THR A 660 -18.42 -8.32 10.51
CA THR A 660 -18.76 -7.88 9.14
C THR A 660 -20.21 -8.19 8.80
N ILE A 661 -20.92 -7.17 8.28
CA ILE A 661 -22.14 -7.33 7.50
C ILE A 661 -21.72 -7.57 6.05
N TYR A 662 -21.91 -8.80 5.59
CA TYR A 662 -21.63 -9.24 4.22
C TYR A 662 -22.89 -9.14 3.36
N LEU A 663 -22.87 -8.24 2.39
CA LEU A 663 -23.94 -8.11 1.40
C LEU A 663 -23.65 -9.00 0.19
N LYS A 664 -24.45 -10.06 -0.04
CA LYS A 664 -24.40 -10.77 -1.32
C LYS A 664 -24.81 -9.86 -2.47
N ALA A 665 -24.25 -10.11 -3.65
CA ALA A 665 -24.54 -9.42 -4.90
C ALA A 665 -26.04 -9.22 -5.18
N GLY A 666 -26.37 -8.11 -5.84
CA GLY A 666 -27.73 -7.71 -6.22
C GLY A 666 -28.21 -6.42 -5.55
N THR A 667 -29.49 -6.09 -5.78
CA THR A 667 -30.06 -4.77 -5.44
C THR A 667 -30.89 -4.81 -4.15
N TYR A 668 -30.46 -4.08 -3.13
CA TYR A 668 -31.18 -3.87 -1.88
C TYR A 668 -31.94 -2.54 -1.98
N LYS A 669 -33.27 -2.60 -2.09
CA LYS A 669 -34.12 -1.42 -2.30
C LYS A 669 -34.58 -0.80 -0.99
N TYR A 670 -34.43 0.52 -0.87
CA TYR A 670 -34.88 1.30 0.29
C TYR A 670 -35.60 2.59 -0.14
N SER A 671 -36.56 3.03 0.67
CA SER A 671 -37.28 4.31 0.52
C SER A 671 -37.11 5.23 1.73
N LYS A 672 -36.15 4.91 2.62
CA LYS A 672 -35.80 5.63 3.84
C LYS A 672 -34.31 5.49 4.10
N THR A 673 -33.73 6.48 4.75
CA THR A 673 -32.31 6.53 5.14
C THR A 673 -31.93 5.33 6.01
N ILE A 674 -30.77 4.75 5.73
CA ILE A 674 -30.10 3.80 6.62
C ILE A 674 -29.21 4.62 7.57
N LEU A 675 -29.41 4.46 8.89
CA LEU A 675 -28.71 5.25 9.91
C LEU A 675 -27.78 4.37 10.75
N ILE A 676 -26.49 4.56 10.56
CA ILE A 676 -25.44 4.08 11.46
C ILE A 676 -25.19 5.19 12.49
N LYS A 677 -26.10 5.28 13.47
CA LYS A 677 -26.17 6.33 14.52
C LYS A 677 -24.89 6.45 15.36
N GLU A 678 -24.60 7.65 15.87
CA GLU A 678 -23.60 7.86 16.92
C GLU A 678 -23.74 6.86 18.07
N GLY A 679 -22.61 6.34 18.56
CA GLY A 679 -22.58 5.31 19.62
C GLY A 679 -22.82 3.89 19.13
N ASN A 680 -23.19 3.66 17.86
CA ASN A 680 -23.11 2.34 17.23
C ASN A 680 -21.69 2.03 16.74
N ASP A 681 -20.68 2.38 17.53
CA ASP A 681 -19.29 2.47 17.11
C ASP A 681 -18.62 1.09 16.98
N GLY A 682 -17.58 1.02 16.15
CA GLY A 682 -16.53 0.00 16.27
C GLY A 682 -15.46 0.40 17.29
N LEU A 683 -14.36 -0.34 17.34
CA LEU A 683 -13.16 0.02 18.12
C LEU A 683 -11.97 0.31 17.18
N PRO A 684 -10.96 1.07 17.62
CA PRO A 684 -9.77 1.39 16.82
C PRO A 684 -9.09 0.15 16.19
N ASN A 685 -9.10 -0.96 16.91
CA ASN A 685 -8.53 -2.26 16.52
C ASN A 685 -9.58 -3.33 16.15
N ALA A 686 -10.88 -3.01 16.21
CA ALA A 686 -11.98 -3.92 15.91
C ALA A 686 -13.14 -3.13 15.26
N ARG A 687 -12.93 -2.72 14.02
CA ARG A 687 -13.90 -1.95 13.23
C ARG A 687 -15.18 -2.76 12.97
N LYS A 688 -16.31 -2.08 12.83
CA LYS A 688 -17.54 -2.67 12.29
C LYS A 688 -17.50 -2.55 10.76
N THR A 689 -17.68 -3.65 10.05
CA THR A 689 -17.51 -3.67 8.58
C THR A 689 -18.84 -3.86 7.87
N LEU A 690 -19.07 -3.11 6.79
CA LEU A 690 -20.15 -3.33 5.82
C LEU A 690 -19.49 -3.56 4.45
N ALA A 691 -19.51 -4.79 3.95
CA ALA A 691 -18.76 -5.18 2.76
C ALA A 691 -19.61 -5.95 1.74
N ALA A 692 -19.28 -5.82 0.46
CA ALA A 692 -19.74 -6.75 -0.57
C ALA A 692 -19.18 -8.17 -0.33
N TYR A 693 -19.97 -9.18 -0.68
CA TYR A 693 -19.64 -10.59 -0.52
C TYR A 693 -19.45 -11.26 -1.89
N GLY A 694 -18.17 -11.48 -2.24
CA GLY A 694 -17.77 -11.88 -3.58
C GLY A 694 -17.90 -10.75 -4.59
N ASP A 695 -17.80 -11.12 -5.87
CA ASP A 695 -17.45 -10.20 -6.95
C ASP A 695 -18.63 -9.66 -7.75
N GLY A 696 -19.85 -10.10 -7.42
CA GLY A 696 -21.07 -9.55 -8.04
C GLY A 696 -21.44 -8.21 -7.43
N GLU A 697 -21.84 -7.24 -8.26
CA GLU A 697 -22.16 -5.88 -7.82
C GLU A 697 -23.23 -5.87 -6.72
N VAL A 698 -22.92 -5.19 -5.62
CA VAL A 698 -23.87 -4.90 -4.54
C VAL A 698 -24.37 -3.47 -4.73
N ILE A 699 -25.68 -3.33 -4.94
CA ILE A 699 -26.32 -2.01 -5.10
C ILE A 699 -27.29 -1.78 -3.95
N ILE A 700 -27.04 -0.75 -3.15
CA ILE A 700 -28.02 -0.19 -2.22
C ILE A 700 -28.76 0.91 -2.98
N ASP A 701 -29.99 0.62 -3.38
CA ASP A 701 -30.79 1.42 -4.30
C ASP A 701 -31.87 2.19 -3.55
N PHE A 702 -31.67 3.49 -3.46
CA PHE A 702 -32.54 4.45 -2.81
C PHE A 702 -33.50 5.16 -3.79
N SER A 703 -33.53 4.77 -5.08
CA SER A 703 -34.32 5.43 -6.16
C SER A 703 -35.84 5.49 -5.93
N ALA A 704 -36.35 4.98 -4.80
CA ALA A 704 -37.72 5.15 -4.34
C ALA A 704 -37.92 6.38 -3.42
N MET A 705 -36.85 7.12 -3.11
CA MET A 705 -36.89 8.41 -2.41
C MET A 705 -37.29 9.52 -3.37
N THR A 706 -38.08 10.47 -2.87
CA THR A 706 -38.26 11.79 -3.51
C THR A 706 -37.08 12.70 -3.17
N GLU A 707 -36.75 13.64 -4.05
CA GLU A 707 -35.77 14.69 -3.76
C GLU A 707 -36.20 15.54 -2.55
N ASN A 708 -35.39 15.54 -1.49
CA ASN A 708 -35.62 16.24 -0.22
C ASN A 708 -34.37 16.14 0.69
N SER A 709 -33.98 17.24 1.32
CA SER A 709 -32.77 17.32 2.18
C SER A 709 -32.80 16.54 3.51
N SER A 710 -33.75 15.62 3.68
CA SER A 710 -33.77 14.60 4.72
C SER A 710 -33.58 13.17 4.17
N ASN A 711 -33.72 12.96 2.86
CA ASN A 711 -33.74 11.64 2.21
C ASN A 711 -32.34 11.16 1.80
N ARG A 712 -31.43 11.15 2.78
CA ARG A 712 -30.05 10.64 2.64
C ARG A 712 -30.05 9.15 2.40
N GLY A 713 -29.11 8.64 1.62
CA GLY A 713 -28.95 7.19 1.43
C GLY A 713 -28.48 6.52 2.73
N ILE A 714 -27.20 6.68 3.06
CA ILE A 714 -26.62 6.21 4.32
C ILE A 714 -26.11 7.39 5.14
N VAL A 715 -26.51 7.49 6.41
CA VAL A 715 -25.87 8.39 7.38
C VAL A 715 -24.94 7.55 8.26
N LEU A 716 -23.64 7.85 8.22
CA LEU A 716 -22.61 7.23 9.05
C LEU A 716 -22.10 8.24 10.08
N ASP A 717 -22.78 8.26 11.22
CA ASP A 717 -22.57 9.15 12.36
C ASP A 717 -21.74 8.45 13.47
N ALA A 718 -21.72 7.11 13.45
CA ALA A 718 -20.84 6.26 14.25
C ALA A 718 -19.35 6.38 13.88
N LYS A 719 -18.50 5.89 14.79
CA LYS A 719 -17.03 5.92 14.70
C LYS A 719 -16.45 4.53 14.45
N TYR A 720 -15.26 4.45 13.86
CA TYR A 720 -14.54 3.20 13.58
C TYR A 720 -15.31 2.14 12.75
N TRP A 721 -16.05 2.57 11.74
CA TRP A 721 -16.60 1.69 10.71
C TRP A 721 -15.63 1.50 9.52
N HIS A 722 -15.89 0.46 8.72
CA HIS A 722 -15.29 0.25 7.41
C HIS A 722 -16.41 -0.11 6.41
N VAL A 723 -16.66 0.74 5.42
CA VAL A 723 -17.62 0.47 4.34
C VAL A 723 -16.83 0.14 3.07
N LYS A 724 -17.07 -1.02 2.45
CA LYS A 724 -16.20 -1.57 1.40
C LYS A 724 -16.93 -2.17 0.20
N GLY A 725 -16.59 -1.70 -1.01
CA GLY A 725 -16.94 -2.39 -2.27
C GLY A 725 -18.42 -2.35 -2.65
N ILE A 726 -19.18 -1.37 -2.15
CA ILE A 726 -20.63 -1.26 -2.40
C ILE A 726 -20.97 -0.07 -3.30
N THR A 727 -22.00 -0.23 -4.14
CA THR A 727 -22.63 0.87 -4.87
C THR A 727 -23.79 1.43 -4.04
N ILE A 728 -23.83 2.73 -3.83
CA ILE A 728 -24.97 3.48 -3.27
C ILE A 728 -25.56 4.34 -4.38
N LYS A 729 -26.85 4.14 -4.66
CA LYS A 729 -27.53 4.67 -5.84
C LYS A 729 -28.80 5.44 -5.50
N GLY A 730 -29.01 6.60 -6.12
CA GLY A 730 -30.32 7.21 -6.27
C GLY A 730 -30.97 7.76 -4.98
N ALA A 731 -30.18 8.18 -4.00
CA ALA A 731 -30.70 8.85 -2.80
C ALA A 731 -31.44 10.16 -3.14
N GLY A 732 -32.42 10.53 -2.32
CA GLY A 732 -33.18 11.78 -2.45
C GLY A 732 -32.46 13.02 -1.91
N ASP A 733 -31.26 12.82 -1.37
CA ASP A 733 -30.28 13.80 -0.91
C ASP A 733 -28.90 13.17 -1.25
N ASN A 734 -27.88 13.36 -0.42
CA ASN A 734 -26.58 12.73 -0.65
C ASN A 734 -26.63 11.20 -0.54
N GLY A 735 -25.77 10.53 -1.32
CA GLY A 735 -25.65 9.07 -1.29
C GLY A 735 -25.16 8.58 0.07
N MET A 736 -24.12 9.21 0.62
CA MET A 736 -23.71 9.05 2.00
C MET A 736 -23.44 10.40 2.68
N LEU A 737 -23.93 10.58 3.91
CA LEU A 737 -23.46 11.60 4.84
C LEU A 737 -22.51 10.96 5.87
N LEU A 738 -21.22 11.17 5.67
CA LEU A 738 -20.16 10.79 6.59
C LEU A 738 -20.02 11.85 7.68
N SER A 739 -20.54 11.54 8.87
CA SER A 739 -20.75 12.45 9.99
C SER A 739 -19.96 12.07 11.25
N GLY A 740 -19.58 10.80 11.38
CA GLY A 740 -18.69 10.28 12.41
C GLY A 740 -17.20 10.46 12.12
N HIS A 741 -16.36 9.83 12.95
CA HIS A 741 -14.91 10.01 12.95
C HIS A 741 -14.17 8.69 12.79
N TYR A 742 -12.92 8.76 12.31
CA TYR A 742 -12.02 7.61 12.15
C TYR A 742 -12.59 6.47 11.28
N ASN A 743 -13.53 6.74 10.37
CA ASN A 743 -14.12 5.74 9.48
C ASN A 743 -13.26 5.50 8.23
N ILE A 744 -13.42 4.33 7.60
CA ILE A 744 -12.81 4.01 6.30
C ILE A 744 -13.92 3.73 5.28
N ILE A 745 -13.84 4.36 4.12
CA ILE A 745 -14.71 4.11 2.96
C ILE A 745 -13.80 3.65 1.82
N GLU A 746 -13.85 2.36 1.46
CA GLU A 746 -12.96 1.75 0.45
C GLU A 746 -13.77 1.29 -0.77
N LYS A 747 -13.32 1.62 -1.99
CA LYS A 747 -13.82 1.06 -3.26
C LYS A 747 -15.36 1.14 -3.42
N CYS A 748 -15.98 2.17 -2.83
CA CYS A 748 -17.42 2.40 -2.93
C CYS A 748 -17.75 3.26 -4.15
N THR A 749 -18.91 3.02 -4.75
CA THR A 749 -19.43 3.83 -5.87
C THR A 749 -20.67 4.59 -5.43
N PHE A 750 -20.69 5.90 -5.64
CA PHE A 750 -21.84 6.75 -5.36
C PHE A 750 -22.40 7.25 -6.69
N ARG A 751 -23.65 6.89 -7.04
CA ARG A 751 -24.21 7.32 -8.35
C ARG A 751 -25.69 7.72 -8.35
N GLU A 752 -26.03 8.61 -9.27
CA GLU A 752 -27.42 9.02 -9.57
C GLU A 752 -28.18 9.66 -8.39
N ASN A 753 -27.49 10.11 -7.34
CA ASN A 753 -28.09 10.73 -6.15
C ASN A 753 -28.57 12.17 -6.43
N ARG A 754 -29.43 12.72 -5.57
CA ARG A 754 -30.01 14.08 -5.70
C ARG A 754 -29.29 15.16 -4.88
N ASP A 755 -28.07 14.88 -4.47
CA ASP A 755 -27.05 15.78 -3.91
C ASP A 755 -25.71 15.04 -4.11
N SER A 756 -24.63 15.57 -3.56
CA SER A 756 -23.28 14.99 -3.40
C SER A 756 -23.30 13.46 -3.27
N GLY A 757 -22.47 12.76 -4.06
CA GLY A 757 -22.38 11.30 -3.95
C GLY A 757 -21.96 10.82 -2.55
N LEU A 758 -20.92 11.43 -1.99
CA LEU A 758 -20.63 11.40 -0.56
C LEU A 758 -20.39 12.82 -0.06
N GLN A 759 -21.08 13.20 1.01
CA GLN A 759 -20.87 14.43 1.76
C GLN A 759 -20.23 14.12 3.13
N LEU A 760 -19.25 14.92 3.54
CA LEU A 760 -18.62 14.87 4.85
C LEU A 760 -18.95 16.15 5.62
N SER A 761 -19.91 16.05 6.54
CA SER A 761 -20.43 17.14 7.39
C SER A 761 -21.08 16.54 8.65
N ARG A 762 -21.22 17.30 9.74
CA ARG A 762 -21.93 16.82 10.94
C ARG A 762 -23.38 16.43 10.64
N TYR A 763 -23.89 15.37 11.26
CA TYR A 763 -25.33 15.06 11.28
C TYR A 763 -26.01 15.67 12.51
N ASN A 764 -25.38 15.54 13.68
CA ASN A 764 -25.85 16.17 14.91
C ASN A 764 -25.69 17.72 14.84
N THR A 765 -26.79 18.43 14.65
CA THR A 765 -26.81 19.90 14.51
C THR A 765 -26.43 20.66 15.78
N SER A 766 -26.43 20.01 16.95
CA SER A 766 -25.94 20.60 18.21
C SER A 766 -24.40 20.65 18.29
N TYR A 767 -23.68 19.96 17.40
CA TYR A 767 -22.22 19.98 17.35
C TYR A 767 -21.74 21.24 16.64
N ASN A 768 -21.74 22.35 17.35
CA ASN A 768 -21.44 23.71 16.86
C ASN A 768 -19.95 24.10 16.95
N THR A 769 -19.06 23.17 17.29
CA THR A 769 -17.61 23.40 17.42
C THR A 769 -16.82 22.35 16.63
N LYS A 770 -15.69 22.74 16.01
CA LYS A 770 -14.95 21.94 15.02
C LYS A 770 -14.43 20.59 15.57
N ASP A 771 -14.11 20.53 16.87
CA ASP A 771 -13.71 19.33 17.59
C ASP A 771 -14.75 18.20 17.55
N LYS A 772 -16.03 18.53 17.28
CA LYS A 772 -17.15 17.59 17.21
C LYS A 772 -17.62 17.33 15.77
N TRP A 773 -16.89 17.82 14.77
CA TRP A 773 -17.18 17.57 13.35
C TRP A 773 -16.46 16.30 12.87
N PRO A 774 -16.99 15.59 11.86
CA PRO A 774 -16.37 14.39 11.30
C PRO A 774 -14.89 14.63 10.99
N SER A 775 -14.02 13.84 11.62
CA SER A 775 -12.56 14.04 11.60
C SER A 775 -11.83 12.71 11.42
N ASN A 776 -10.60 12.76 10.89
CA ASN A 776 -9.70 11.60 10.73
C ASN A 776 -10.28 10.44 9.90
N ASN A 777 -11.21 10.72 8.97
CA ASN A 777 -11.77 9.70 8.08
C ASN A 777 -10.89 9.50 6.84
N LEU A 778 -10.85 8.27 6.32
CA LEU A 778 -10.17 7.92 5.07
C LEU A 778 -11.18 7.45 4.02
N ILE A 779 -11.24 8.14 2.89
CA ILE A 779 -12.00 7.76 1.70
C ILE A 779 -10.98 7.35 0.64
N ILE A 780 -11.03 6.10 0.16
CA ILE A 780 -9.99 5.51 -0.69
C ILE A 780 -10.55 4.67 -1.84
N ASP A 781 -9.96 4.82 -3.03
CA ASP A 781 -10.32 4.13 -4.28
C ASP A 781 -11.82 4.28 -4.66
N CYS A 782 -12.49 5.34 -4.20
CA CYS A 782 -13.93 5.53 -4.38
C CYS A 782 -14.28 6.28 -5.68
N LEU A 783 -15.43 5.95 -6.25
CA LEU A 783 -15.98 6.56 -7.47
C LEU A 783 -17.26 7.34 -7.13
N SER A 784 -17.41 8.56 -7.64
CA SER A 784 -18.65 9.33 -7.55
C SER A 784 -19.06 9.89 -8.91
N THR A 785 -20.26 9.55 -9.39
CA THR A 785 -20.62 9.78 -10.79
C THR A 785 -22.12 9.92 -11.05
N MET A 786 -22.49 10.75 -12.03
CA MET A 786 -23.89 10.94 -12.46
C MET A 786 -24.84 11.47 -11.38
N ASN A 787 -24.35 12.00 -10.26
CA ASN A 787 -25.21 12.66 -9.27
C ASN A 787 -25.81 13.93 -9.90
N MET A 788 -27.10 14.17 -9.64
CA MET A 788 -27.88 15.20 -10.31
C MET A 788 -29.14 15.58 -9.52
N ASP A 789 -29.11 16.71 -8.82
CA ASP A 789 -30.25 17.37 -8.17
C ASP A 789 -31.12 18.14 -9.19
N SER A 790 -32.28 18.67 -8.79
CA SER A 790 -33.19 19.39 -9.70
C SER A 790 -32.80 20.85 -10.01
N ARG A 791 -31.96 21.49 -9.19
CA ARG A 791 -31.47 22.87 -9.38
C ARG A 791 -30.21 22.93 -10.24
N ARG A 792 -29.37 21.89 -10.15
CA ARG A 792 -28.00 21.77 -10.67
C ARG A 792 -26.96 22.56 -9.87
N GLU A 793 -27.15 22.69 -8.56
CA GLU A 793 -26.27 23.51 -7.69
C GLU A 793 -25.80 22.77 -6.43
N ASP A 794 -26.25 21.52 -6.20
CA ASP A 794 -26.00 20.78 -4.95
C ASP A 794 -25.38 19.38 -5.20
N ALA A 795 -25.54 18.78 -6.39
CA ALA A 795 -25.09 17.40 -6.66
C ALA A 795 -23.65 17.26 -7.19
N ASP A 796 -22.70 17.34 -6.25
CA ASP A 796 -21.27 17.10 -6.47
C ASP A 796 -20.88 15.61 -6.68
N GLY A 797 -19.63 15.40 -7.07
CA GLY A 797 -18.92 14.15 -6.85
C GLY A 797 -18.68 13.88 -5.37
N PHE A 798 -17.75 14.61 -4.75
CA PHE A 798 -17.41 14.49 -3.33
C PHE A 798 -17.47 15.84 -2.63
N ALA A 799 -18.23 15.92 -1.55
CA ALA A 799 -18.36 17.14 -0.77
C ALA A 799 -17.72 16.95 0.62
N ALA A 800 -16.88 17.87 1.06
CA ALA A 800 -16.36 17.90 2.45
C ALA A 800 -16.53 19.31 3.01
N LYS A 801 -17.80 19.74 3.04
CA LYS A 801 -18.24 21.13 3.18
C LYS A 801 -18.97 21.42 4.50
N LEU A 802 -19.25 22.70 4.75
CA LEU A 802 -20.03 23.28 5.87
C LEU A 802 -19.46 23.08 7.28
N THR A 803 -19.29 21.82 7.68
CA THR A 803 -18.92 21.37 9.04
C THR A 803 -18.13 20.06 8.97
N CYS A 804 -17.05 20.10 8.18
CA CYS A 804 -16.02 19.07 8.09
C CYS A 804 -14.93 19.36 9.15
N GLY A 805 -14.51 18.35 9.91
CA GLY A 805 -13.44 18.47 10.92
C GLY A 805 -12.04 18.26 10.33
N GLU A 806 -11.04 18.15 11.19
CA GLU A 806 -9.62 18.04 10.78
C GLU A 806 -9.23 16.62 10.34
N GLY A 807 -8.17 16.51 9.53
CA GLY A 807 -7.49 15.24 9.25
C GLY A 807 -8.24 14.27 8.33
N ASN A 808 -9.24 14.74 7.59
CA ASN A 808 -9.96 13.91 6.62
C ASN A 808 -9.18 13.80 5.29
N VAL A 809 -9.06 12.59 4.76
CA VAL A 809 -8.24 12.29 3.58
C VAL A 809 -9.05 11.58 2.49
N PHE A 810 -8.96 12.09 1.26
CA PHE A 810 -9.41 11.42 0.03
C PHE A 810 -8.19 10.92 -0.74
N ARG A 811 -8.16 9.63 -1.10
CA ARG A 811 -7.01 9.00 -1.80
C ARG A 811 -7.47 8.19 -3.00
N ASN A 812 -6.83 8.38 -4.16
CA ASN A 812 -7.15 7.69 -5.42
C ASN A 812 -8.63 7.81 -5.87
N CYS A 813 -9.37 8.80 -5.36
CA CYS A 813 -10.81 8.92 -5.60
C CYS A 813 -11.11 9.63 -6.93
N ILE A 814 -12.22 9.28 -7.58
CA ILE A 814 -12.59 9.76 -8.92
C ILE A 814 -14.00 10.37 -8.89
N ALA A 815 -14.13 11.64 -9.25
CA ALA A 815 -15.41 12.31 -9.48
C ALA A 815 -15.62 12.54 -10.98
N ILE A 816 -16.62 11.89 -11.58
CA ILE A 816 -16.82 11.90 -13.03
C ILE A 816 -18.27 12.11 -13.47
N ASN A 817 -18.50 13.11 -14.32
CA ASN A 817 -19.82 13.46 -14.88
C ASN A 817 -20.94 13.66 -13.83
N ASN A 818 -20.63 14.33 -12.72
CA ASN A 818 -21.64 14.88 -11.80
C ASN A 818 -22.18 16.21 -12.36
N CYS A 819 -23.37 16.64 -11.94
CA CYS A 819 -23.99 17.82 -12.55
C CYS A 819 -23.44 19.16 -12.03
N ASP A 820 -23.00 19.22 -10.77
CA ASP A 820 -22.22 20.36 -10.25
C ASP A 820 -20.73 20.01 -10.25
N ASP A 821 -20.02 20.17 -9.13
CA ASP A 821 -18.56 20.07 -9.11
C ASP A 821 -18.02 18.65 -8.90
N GLY A 822 -16.75 18.44 -9.24
CA GLY A 822 -16.05 17.19 -8.91
C GLY A 822 -15.81 17.05 -7.40
N TRP A 823 -15.27 18.11 -6.79
CA TRP A 823 -15.12 18.28 -5.34
C TRP A 823 -15.63 19.64 -4.89
N ASP A 824 -16.41 19.67 -3.81
CA ASP A 824 -16.82 20.91 -3.12
C ASP A 824 -16.38 20.90 -1.64
N LEU A 825 -15.57 21.90 -1.27
CA LEU A 825 -15.07 22.15 0.08
C LEU A 825 -15.69 23.43 0.68
N TYR A 826 -16.84 23.89 0.17
CA TYR A 826 -17.53 25.12 0.58
C TYR A 826 -17.61 25.31 2.10
N THR A 827 -17.29 26.52 2.56
CA THR A 827 -17.40 26.94 3.96
C THR A 827 -18.56 27.91 4.12
N LYS A 828 -19.30 27.85 5.25
CA LYS A 828 -20.47 28.71 5.47
C LYS A 828 -20.21 29.71 6.58
N LYS A 829 -20.52 30.99 6.34
CA LYS A 829 -20.25 32.10 7.26
C LYS A 829 -20.69 31.89 8.73
N GLU A 830 -21.80 31.20 8.99
CA GLU A 830 -22.30 30.99 10.37
C GLU A 830 -21.66 29.79 11.09
N THR A 831 -20.94 28.92 10.37
CA THR A 831 -20.13 27.84 10.97
C THR A 831 -18.63 28.14 10.91
N GLY A 832 -18.19 28.93 9.94
CA GLY A 832 -16.80 29.35 9.74
C GLY A 832 -15.95 28.30 9.01
N ALA A 833 -14.64 28.35 9.25
CA ALA A 833 -13.66 27.47 8.65
C ALA A 833 -13.90 25.99 9.01
N ILE A 834 -14.00 25.13 7.99
CA ILE A 834 -13.87 23.67 8.14
C ILE A 834 -12.42 23.30 8.50
N GLY A 835 -12.18 22.02 8.80
CA GLY A 835 -10.83 21.49 8.93
C GLY A 835 -10.11 21.33 7.61
N VAL A 836 -8.79 21.18 7.68
CA VAL A 836 -7.95 20.86 6.53
C VAL A 836 -8.33 19.46 6.01
N VAL A 837 -8.55 19.42 4.70
CA VAL A 837 -8.82 18.19 3.93
C VAL A 837 -7.63 17.97 3.00
N THR A 838 -7.14 16.73 2.97
CA THR A 838 -6.04 16.30 2.11
C THR A 838 -6.58 15.44 0.97
N LEU A 839 -6.17 15.73 -0.27
CA LEU A 839 -6.53 14.99 -1.47
C LEU A 839 -5.26 14.44 -2.14
N GLU A 840 -5.20 13.12 -2.34
CA GLU A 840 -4.04 12.42 -2.90
C GLU A 840 -4.45 11.62 -4.14
N ASN A 841 -3.75 11.81 -5.27
CA ASN A 841 -3.96 11.09 -6.54
C ASN A 841 -5.43 11.13 -7.06
N CYS A 842 -6.22 12.12 -6.65
CA CYS A 842 -7.64 12.21 -6.99
C CYS A 842 -7.86 12.74 -8.42
N GLN A 843 -9.00 12.44 -9.03
CA GLN A 843 -9.30 12.79 -10.43
C GLN A 843 -10.71 13.35 -10.63
N ALA A 844 -10.80 14.60 -11.09
CA ALA A 844 -12.05 15.26 -11.46
C ALA A 844 -12.20 15.29 -12.99
N ILE A 845 -13.20 14.59 -13.53
CA ILE A 845 -13.34 14.35 -14.96
C ILE A 845 -14.74 14.73 -15.45
N GLY A 846 -14.86 15.72 -16.34
CA GLY A 846 -16.12 15.99 -17.04
C GLY A 846 -17.30 16.42 -16.17
N ASN A 847 -17.08 16.91 -14.95
CA ASN A 847 -18.15 17.43 -14.08
C ASN A 847 -18.75 18.71 -14.69
N GLY A 848 -20.03 18.97 -14.42
CA GLY A 848 -20.87 19.89 -15.18
C GLY A 848 -21.46 19.29 -16.47
N TYR A 849 -20.87 18.22 -17.03
CA TYR A 849 -21.38 17.50 -18.20
C TYR A 849 -21.96 16.13 -17.83
N GLY A 850 -23.09 15.79 -18.44
CA GLY A 850 -23.65 14.44 -18.37
C GLY A 850 -22.85 13.45 -19.22
N VAL A 851 -23.06 12.15 -19.02
CA VAL A 851 -22.38 11.06 -19.75
C VAL A 851 -22.60 11.06 -21.28
N ASN A 852 -23.50 11.90 -21.77
CA ASN A 852 -23.76 12.16 -23.20
C ASN A 852 -23.03 13.41 -23.74
N GLY A 853 -22.12 14.00 -22.97
CA GLY A 853 -21.35 15.20 -23.31
C GLY A 853 -22.16 16.50 -23.31
N LYS A 854 -23.42 16.50 -22.85
CA LYS A 854 -24.23 17.72 -22.77
C LYS A 854 -24.02 18.43 -21.44
N ASP A 855 -24.04 19.77 -21.47
CA ASP A 855 -24.16 20.61 -20.28
C ASP A 855 -25.40 20.18 -19.48
N THR A 856 -25.23 20.01 -18.17
CA THR A 856 -26.30 19.63 -17.23
C THR A 856 -27.04 20.84 -16.64
N GLY A 857 -26.40 22.01 -16.64
CA GLY A 857 -26.78 23.24 -15.95
C GLY A 857 -25.71 23.74 -14.98
N GLY A 858 -25.15 22.85 -14.14
CA GLY A 858 -24.36 23.22 -12.95
C GLY A 858 -22.95 23.75 -13.22
N ASP A 859 -22.32 24.27 -12.18
CA ASP A 859 -21.11 25.09 -12.22
C ASP A 859 -19.93 24.34 -12.85
N GLY A 860 -19.69 23.09 -12.43
CA GLY A 860 -18.88 22.13 -13.18
C GLY A 860 -17.38 22.40 -13.18
N ASN A 861 -16.84 22.87 -12.05
CA ASN A 861 -15.42 22.87 -11.74
C ASN A 861 -14.93 21.45 -11.41
N GLY A 862 -13.64 21.20 -11.57
CA GLY A 862 -13.03 19.96 -11.12
C GLY A 862 -12.90 19.90 -9.59
N TYR A 863 -12.35 20.97 -8.99
CA TYR A 863 -12.22 21.15 -7.54
C TYR A 863 -12.57 22.58 -7.14
N LYS A 864 -13.46 22.75 -6.16
CA LYS A 864 -13.92 24.02 -5.56
C LYS A 864 -13.49 24.05 -4.10
N LEU A 865 -12.41 24.76 -3.83
CA LEU A 865 -11.58 24.58 -2.64
C LEU A 865 -11.93 25.56 -1.50
N GLY A 866 -13.21 25.93 -1.36
CA GLY A 866 -13.72 26.78 -0.28
C GLY A 866 -14.65 27.89 -0.76
N ASP A 867 -14.58 29.04 -0.10
CA ASP A 867 -15.42 30.23 -0.29
C ASP A 867 -14.72 31.48 0.28
N ASP A 868 -15.16 32.69 -0.06
CA ASP A 868 -14.57 33.92 0.51
C ASP A 868 -14.81 34.09 2.03
N THR A 869 -15.75 33.34 2.60
CA THR A 869 -16.14 33.47 4.00
C THR A 869 -15.19 32.81 5.01
N ALA A 870 -14.24 31.95 4.59
CA ALA A 870 -13.25 31.36 5.49
C ALA A 870 -11.91 30.98 4.84
N SER A 871 -10.82 31.17 5.59
CA SER A 871 -9.47 30.75 5.22
C SER A 871 -9.22 29.31 5.65
N VAL A 872 -9.07 28.37 4.70
CA VAL A 872 -8.71 26.97 4.97
C VAL A 872 -7.58 26.48 4.03
N PRO A 873 -6.38 26.17 4.55
CA PRO A 873 -5.25 25.74 3.72
C PRO A 873 -5.35 24.25 3.37
N HIS A 874 -6.22 23.92 2.42
CA HIS A 874 -6.36 22.56 1.88
C HIS A 874 -5.08 22.07 1.19
N ILE A 875 -4.88 20.75 1.15
CA ILE A 875 -3.68 20.12 0.60
C ILE A 875 -4.08 19.18 -0.53
N LEU A 876 -3.54 19.40 -1.73
CA LEU A 876 -3.74 18.55 -2.90
C LEU A 876 -2.39 18.04 -3.41
N ILE A 877 -2.27 16.73 -3.61
CA ILE A 877 -1.05 16.04 -4.04
C ILE A 877 -1.39 15.14 -5.24
N ASN A 878 -0.66 15.30 -6.35
CA ASN A 878 -0.82 14.53 -7.60
C ASN A 878 -2.26 14.53 -8.17
N CYS A 879 -3.08 15.55 -7.85
CA CYS A 879 -4.48 15.59 -8.25
C CYS A 879 -4.65 16.04 -9.71
N VAL A 880 -5.69 15.55 -10.38
CA VAL A 880 -5.91 15.72 -11.82
C VAL A 880 -7.29 16.31 -12.09
N ALA A 881 -7.38 17.36 -12.92
CA ALA A 881 -8.64 17.96 -13.38
C ALA A 881 -8.74 17.95 -14.92
N LYS A 882 -9.63 17.14 -15.51
CA LYS A 882 -9.76 16.98 -16.96
C LYS A 882 -11.18 17.20 -17.49
N ASN A 883 -11.31 17.97 -18.57
CA ASN A 883 -12.55 18.14 -19.33
C ASN A 883 -13.79 18.62 -18.54
N ASN A 884 -13.62 19.18 -17.33
CA ASN A 884 -14.74 19.73 -16.54
C ASN A 884 -15.29 21.00 -17.21
N LYS A 885 -16.57 21.32 -17.02
CA LYS A 885 -17.25 22.42 -17.73
C LYS A 885 -16.61 23.79 -17.50
N LYS A 886 -16.13 24.04 -16.28
CA LYS A 886 -15.60 25.31 -15.80
C LYS A 886 -14.14 25.14 -15.38
N HIS A 887 -13.76 25.48 -14.15
CA HIS A 887 -12.34 25.50 -13.76
C HIS A 887 -11.77 24.09 -13.53
N GLY A 888 -10.45 23.93 -13.69
CA GLY A 888 -9.77 22.71 -13.24
C GLY A 888 -9.77 22.65 -11.71
N PHE A 889 -9.11 23.62 -11.09
CA PHE A 889 -9.11 23.90 -9.66
C PHE A 889 -9.49 25.38 -9.49
N THR A 890 -10.44 25.68 -8.61
CA THR A 890 -10.73 27.04 -8.16
C THR A 890 -10.64 27.12 -6.65
N GLY A 891 -9.95 28.13 -6.12
CA GLY A 891 -9.98 28.46 -4.69
C GLY A 891 -11.34 29.02 -4.26
N ASN A 892 -12.17 29.41 -5.23
CA ASN A 892 -13.50 29.95 -5.06
C ASN A 892 -13.62 31.21 -4.17
N GLY A 893 -12.49 31.87 -3.87
CA GLY A 893 -12.42 33.01 -2.96
C GLY A 893 -11.75 32.70 -1.62
N ASN A 894 -11.49 31.42 -1.30
CA ASN A 894 -10.74 31.01 -0.11
C ASN A 894 -9.38 31.73 -0.07
N PRO A 895 -9.13 32.62 0.91
CA PRO A 895 -7.93 33.45 0.95
C PRO A 895 -6.68 32.70 1.46
N ALA A 896 -6.79 31.42 1.79
CA ALA A 896 -5.69 30.65 2.37
C ALA A 896 -4.56 30.31 1.38
N LYS A 897 -3.40 29.97 1.97
CA LYS A 897 -2.30 29.28 1.27
C LYS A 897 -2.65 27.81 1.06
N ILE A 898 -3.56 27.51 0.13
CA ILE A 898 -3.84 26.15 -0.34
C ILE A 898 -2.57 25.57 -0.98
N VAL A 899 -2.23 24.32 -0.68
CA VAL A 899 -1.07 23.63 -1.27
C VAL A 899 -1.54 22.79 -2.47
N LEU A 900 -0.94 23.00 -3.63
CA LEU A 900 -1.15 22.20 -4.85
C LEU A 900 0.19 21.63 -5.33
N GLN A 901 0.50 20.40 -4.91
CA GLN A 901 1.71 19.67 -5.29
C GLN A 901 1.42 18.73 -6.47
N ASN A 902 2.22 18.79 -7.54
CA ASN A 902 2.07 17.98 -8.76
C ASN A 902 0.64 17.98 -9.36
N CYS A 903 -0.14 19.03 -9.12
CA CYS A 903 -1.53 19.09 -9.57
C CYS A 903 -1.61 19.49 -11.05
N THR A 904 -2.33 18.71 -11.86
CA THR A 904 -2.34 18.84 -13.32
C THR A 904 -3.74 18.83 -13.92
N GLY A 905 -3.87 19.24 -15.17
CA GLY A 905 -5.16 19.17 -15.87
C GLY A 905 -5.14 19.65 -17.30
N SER A 906 -6.20 19.33 -18.05
CA SER A 906 -6.34 19.67 -19.46
C SER A 906 -7.80 19.64 -19.92
N GLY A 907 -8.13 20.42 -20.96
CA GLY A 907 -9.45 20.39 -21.61
C GLY A 907 -10.63 20.93 -20.78
N ASN A 908 -10.41 21.43 -19.55
CA ASN A 908 -11.45 22.12 -18.79
C ASN A 908 -11.89 23.39 -19.53
N GLY A 909 -13.19 23.73 -19.48
CA GLY A 909 -13.76 24.85 -20.26
C GLY A 909 -13.39 26.25 -19.75
N GLY A 910 -13.00 26.37 -18.49
CA GLY A 910 -12.40 27.55 -17.88
C GLY A 910 -10.91 27.39 -17.58
N LYS A 911 -10.35 28.32 -16.79
CA LYS A 911 -8.93 28.26 -16.36
C LYS A 911 -8.61 26.93 -15.67
N LEU A 912 -7.38 26.42 -15.85
CA LEU A 912 -6.86 25.29 -15.07
C LEU A 912 -6.78 25.63 -13.57
N PHE A 913 -6.30 26.84 -13.24
CA PHE A 913 -6.26 27.37 -11.88
C PHE A 913 -7.00 28.72 -11.85
N ASP A 914 -7.90 28.93 -10.88
CA ASP A 914 -8.71 30.15 -10.74
C ASP A 914 -8.83 30.61 -9.28
N ARG A 915 -8.68 31.91 -9.00
CA ARG A 915 -8.78 32.49 -7.65
C ARG A 915 -7.97 31.69 -6.63
N LEU A 916 -6.71 31.41 -6.97
CA LEU A 916 -5.72 30.66 -6.20
C LEU A 916 -4.47 31.52 -5.97
N ASP A 917 -4.67 32.83 -5.84
CA ASP A 917 -3.59 33.83 -5.97
C ASP A 917 -2.62 33.82 -4.76
N ASN A 918 -3.04 33.22 -3.65
CA ASN A 918 -2.23 32.96 -2.44
C ASN A 918 -1.70 31.51 -2.36
N ALA A 919 -2.00 30.65 -3.34
CA ALA A 919 -1.71 29.21 -3.25
C ALA A 919 -0.21 28.88 -3.40
N ILE A 920 0.22 27.82 -2.73
CA ILE A 920 1.57 27.27 -2.81
C ILE A 920 1.56 26.15 -3.84
N PHE A 921 2.11 26.41 -5.02
CA PHE A 921 2.34 25.39 -6.05
C PHE A 921 3.68 24.69 -5.79
N LYS A 922 3.71 23.36 -5.91
CA LYS A 922 4.90 22.50 -5.73
C LYS A 922 4.99 21.42 -6.81
#